data_AF-A0A5B8U1Q0-F1
#
_entry.id   AF-A0A5B8U1Q0-F1
#
_cell.length_a   1.000
_cell.length_b   1.000
_cell.length_c   1.000
_cell.angle_alpha   90.00
_cell.angle_beta   90.00
_cell.angle_gamma   90.00
#
_symmetry.space_group_name_H-M   'P 1'
#
loop_
_entity.id
_entity.type
_entity.pdbx_description
1 polymer ?
#
loop_
_entity_poly.entity_id
_entity_poly.type
_entity_poly.pdbx_seq_one_letter_code
_entity_poly.pdbx_strand_id
1 'polypeptide(L)'
;MLPAMPVVLSWGWAQHPRRRGASWGGVARTDDSTSQGCREPRHGRIQRGRGDRPRCARRSPRPDGEIDGRIHLHHRDRHRGTFTDCVVIERPGGRVVTSKALSTPDDFAVGLFESIGRAAREIDLSVDEVMARTDQIIVGTTVGTNAFLERKGARTGLLTTRGFRDTLFIMRAGGRVIGRPPEDMLMLETTRKPEPLVPKSLIRMVHERVDSDGEILVPVQREQVMGQVAELVAEGVEAISICLLWSFKEPAHELAIRDWIREEHPGLYLACSHEVAPKLGELERFAGTTISAYVGPRTSRYLERIEGSLRERGYDETLLVMGCDGGVRSAHLAAREAIVTLNSGPAGGVTGSESLAATMGIGNVITADVGGTSFDVSVIEDGAVHTGSKTELGGFEFSVPAIDVQGIGAGGGSIAWIDPVRQTLRVGPESAGSDPGPVCYGQGGTRPTLTDAALALGYLSTTSFLGDGDRELDVGGARRALEELGAGLGLTWDETAAGVVRIAEAHMADLVRRMVVSRGHDPRDFSLFAFGGAGPVHAAGFARDLSLANVVIPAGNGASVWSAYGVATSDIKHVYEYSTVFEEPLDAGEIAAVYRRLGATARERLADEGIPVAETSFRYQGGLRYAGQLHEVYVAVPEPEELDEAALVEVIEAFEREYERVFGVGTGFRRAGVEYVDFRLTTVNAVDRPPLQHDVGDGPAARGERLVRFVGLGPGSAPEPISTPQYDGDAIPAATRIAGPAVIELPGTTVVVGPDYEATRHVTGSFVLTQVRDQEATR
;
A
#
# COMPACT_ATOMS: atom_id res chain seq x y z
N MET A 1 -8.54 60.02 4.12
CA MET A 1 -8.07 61.09 3.21
C MET A 1 -6.74 60.64 2.59
N LEU A 2 -6.73 60.51 1.25
CA LEU A 2 -5.58 60.32 0.32
C LEU A 2 -4.73 59.02 0.42
N PRO A 3 -4.21 58.48 -0.71
CA PRO A 3 -4.92 58.17 -1.96
C PRO A 3 -4.55 56.79 -2.55
N ALA A 4 -5.34 56.35 -3.54
CA ALA A 4 -5.03 55.25 -4.44
C ALA A 4 -3.96 55.63 -5.48
N MET A 5 -3.09 54.69 -5.83
CA MET A 5 -2.31 54.68 -7.07
C MET A 5 -2.42 53.29 -7.73
N PRO A 6 -2.75 53.21 -9.03
CA PRO A 6 -2.78 51.95 -9.76
C PRO A 6 -1.42 51.67 -10.42
N VAL A 7 -0.90 50.45 -10.25
CA VAL A 7 0.23 49.95 -11.06
C VAL A 7 -0.34 49.09 -12.18
N VAL A 8 -0.14 49.59 -13.40
CA VAL A 8 -0.40 48.92 -14.67
C VAL A 8 0.65 47.83 -14.88
N LEU A 9 0.22 46.58 -15.06
CA LEU A 9 1.05 45.51 -15.62
C LEU A 9 0.47 45.12 -16.99
N SER A 10 1.13 45.61 -18.03
CA SER A 10 0.88 45.28 -19.43
C SER A 10 1.27 43.83 -19.72
N TRP A 11 0.30 43.01 -20.15
CA TRP A 11 0.56 41.71 -20.77
C TRP A 11 0.80 41.89 -22.27
N GLY A 12 2.06 41.77 -22.70
CA GLY A 12 2.43 41.72 -24.11
C GLY A 12 2.25 40.30 -24.66
N TRP A 13 1.16 40.09 -25.41
CA TRP A 13 0.96 38.91 -26.25
C TRP A 13 1.77 39.07 -27.54
N ALA A 14 2.85 38.32 -27.69
CA ALA A 14 3.56 38.18 -28.96
C ALA A 14 3.02 36.94 -29.69
N GLN A 15 2.16 37.17 -30.68
CA GLN A 15 1.73 36.16 -31.65
C GLN A 15 2.87 35.87 -32.64
N HIS A 16 3.34 34.63 -32.70
CA HIS A 16 4.20 34.14 -33.79
C HIS A 16 3.34 33.52 -34.89
N PRO A 17 3.43 33.97 -36.16
CA PRO A 17 2.73 33.32 -37.26
C PRO A 17 3.58 32.17 -37.84
N ARG A 18 2.95 30.99 -37.93
CA ARG A 18 3.42 29.81 -38.69
C ARG A 18 3.59 30.20 -40.17
N ARG A 19 4.76 29.97 -40.76
CA ARG A 19 4.96 29.98 -42.21
C ARG A 19 4.86 28.56 -42.77
N ARG A 20 3.82 28.33 -43.58
CA ARG A 20 3.79 27.27 -44.60
C ARG A 20 4.60 27.73 -45.81
N GLY A 21 5.41 26.84 -46.36
CA GLY A 21 6.08 27.03 -47.65
C GLY A 21 6.35 25.66 -48.27
N ALA A 22 5.53 25.30 -49.24
CA ALA A 22 5.77 24.18 -50.15
C ALA A 22 6.36 24.73 -51.46
N SER A 23 7.41 24.11 -52.01
CA SER A 23 7.50 23.75 -53.43
C SER A 23 8.84 23.11 -53.85
N TRP A 24 8.74 21.87 -54.35
CA TRP A 24 9.24 21.33 -55.63
C TRP A 24 10.73 21.36 -56.07
N GLY A 25 11.16 20.17 -56.54
CA GLY A 25 12.23 19.91 -57.53
C GLY A 25 13.41 19.11 -56.93
N GLY A 26 13.83 17.93 -57.39
CA GLY A 26 13.59 17.18 -58.62
C GLY A 26 14.91 16.53 -59.08
N VAL A 27 14.95 15.19 -59.06
CA VAL A 27 15.71 14.27 -59.94
C VAL A 27 17.25 14.32 -59.99
N ALA A 28 17.88 13.18 -59.62
CA ALA A 28 18.87 12.50 -60.46
C ALA A 28 19.09 11.04 -59.99
N ARG A 29 18.65 10.10 -60.84
CA ARG A 29 19.14 8.71 -60.87
C ARG A 29 20.48 8.68 -61.61
N THR A 30 21.36 7.76 -61.22
CA THR A 30 22.19 7.01 -62.17
C THR A 30 22.42 5.60 -61.61
N ASP A 31 22.06 4.62 -62.44
CA ASP A 31 22.43 3.20 -62.42
C ASP A 31 23.99 3.04 -62.36
N ASP A 32 24.66 1.90 -62.18
CA ASP A 32 24.41 0.59 -62.77
C ASP A 32 25.53 -0.40 -62.36
N SER A 33 25.17 -1.69 -62.22
CA SER A 33 25.99 -2.90 -62.51
C SER A 33 27.30 -3.13 -61.71
N THR A 34 27.90 -4.32 -61.51
CA THR A 34 27.82 -5.67 -62.08
C THR A 34 28.61 -6.59 -61.10
N SER A 35 28.08 -7.73 -60.63
CA SER A 35 28.34 -9.09 -61.13
C SER A 35 29.36 -9.95 -60.34
N GLN A 36 28.95 -11.22 -60.15
CA GLN A 36 29.73 -12.47 -60.10
C GLN A 36 30.49 -12.91 -58.83
N GLY A 37 30.17 -14.15 -58.41
CA GLY A 37 31.21 -15.18 -58.33
C GLY A 37 31.29 -16.01 -57.05
N CYS A 38 30.72 -17.23 -57.09
CA CYS A 38 30.95 -18.32 -56.14
C CYS A 38 32.44 -18.62 -55.88
N ARG A 39 32.78 -19.02 -54.64
CA ARG A 39 33.76 -20.09 -54.32
C ARG A 39 33.75 -20.42 -52.81
N GLU A 40 33.44 -21.67 -52.49
CA GLU A 40 33.84 -22.37 -51.25
C GLU A 40 35.38 -22.51 -51.17
N PRO A 41 36.02 -22.60 -49.98
CA PRO A 41 36.17 -23.92 -49.30
C PRO A 41 36.27 -23.95 -47.74
N ARG A 42 35.82 -25.09 -47.20
CA ARG A 42 36.39 -25.93 -46.12
C ARG A 42 36.38 -25.48 -44.64
N HIS A 43 35.58 -26.24 -43.88
CA HIS A 43 35.81 -26.87 -42.56
C HIS A 43 36.60 -26.13 -41.47
N GLY A 44 35.87 -25.72 -40.43
CA GLY A 44 36.34 -25.59 -39.05
C GLY A 44 35.21 -25.90 -38.07
N ARG A 45 35.23 -27.10 -37.49
CA ARG A 45 34.36 -27.51 -36.37
C ARG A 45 34.74 -26.69 -35.14
N ILE A 46 33.82 -25.88 -34.61
CA ILE A 46 33.89 -25.38 -33.23
C ILE A 46 32.52 -25.58 -32.58
N GLN A 47 32.53 -26.36 -31.50
CA GLN A 47 31.39 -26.69 -30.66
C GLN A 47 30.80 -25.40 -30.06
N ARG A 48 29.51 -25.13 -30.30
CA ARG A 48 28.73 -24.20 -29.47
C ARG A 48 28.03 -25.01 -28.38
N GLY A 49 28.44 -24.77 -27.14
CA GLY A 49 27.74 -25.25 -25.95
C GLY A 49 26.30 -24.74 -25.96
N ARG A 50 25.36 -25.66 -25.77
CA ARG A 50 23.97 -25.33 -25.48
C ARG A 50 23.94 -24.82 -24.04
N GLY A 51 23.62 -23.54 -23.85
CA GLY A 51 23.16 -23.03 -22.57
C GLY A 51 21.81 -23.65 -22.24
N ASP A 52 21.71 -24.19 -21.04
CA ASP A 52 20.51 -24.82 -20.50
C ASP A 52 19.33 -23.85 -20.49
N ARG A 53 18.26 -24.23 -21.21
CA ARG A 53 16.91 -23.71 -20.98
C ARG A 53 16.28 -24.57 -19.88
N PRO A 54 15.63 -24.00 -18.85
CA PRO A 54 14.92 -24.81 -17.88
C PRO A 54 13.81 -25.58 -18.61
N ARG A 55 13.89 -26.91 -18.58
CA ARG A 55 12.85 -27.79 -19.11
C ARG A 55 11.66 -27.71 -18.17
N CYS A 56 10.52 -27.29 -18.72
CA CYS A 56 9.20 -27.49 -18.13
C CYS A 56 9.05 -28.96 -17.72
N ALA A 57 9.12 -29.23 -16.41
CA ALA A 57 8.99 -30.57 -15.86
C ALA A 57 7.51 -30.97 -15.86
N ARG A 58 7.20 -32.10 -16.50
CA ARG A 58 5.88 -32.73 -16.38
C ARG A 58 5.66 -33.12 -14.93
N ARG A 59 4.51 -32.69 -14.37
CA ARG A 59 4.00 -33.07 -13.03
C ARG A 59 4.13 -34.59 -12.81
N SER A 60 4.88 -34.98 -11.79
CA SER A 60 4.83 -36.34 -11.23
C SER A 60 3.58 -36.46 -10.33
N PRO A 61 2.89 -37.60 -10.30
CA PRO A 61 1.74 -37.80 -9.42
C PRO A 61 2.19 -37.82 -7.94
N ARG A 62 1.59 -36.97 -7.11
CA ARG A 62 1.81 -36.87 -5.66
C ARG A 62 1.06 -38.01 -4.93
N PRO A 63 1.57 -38.54 -3.79
CA PRO A 63 0.89 -39.59 -3.02
C PRO A 63 -0.38 -39.08 -2.33
N ASP A 64 -1.38 -39.96 -2.21
CA ASP A 64 -2.74 -39.68 -1.73
C ASP A 64 -2.78 -39.08 -0.31
N GLY A 65 -3.45 -37.93 -0.19
CA GLY A 65 -3.65 -37.15 1.05
C GLY A 65 -3.49 -35.65 0.81
N GLU A 66 -4.35 -35.05 -0.02
CA GLU A 66 -4.28 -33.63 -0.41
C GLU A 66 -4.51 -32.69 0.79
N ILE A 67 -3.44 -31.99 1.19
CA ILE A 67 -3.48 -30.68 1.85
C ILE A 67 -2.63 -29.76 0.96
N ASP A 68 -3.22 -29.13 -0.04
CA ASP A 68 -2.66 -28.04 -0.85
C ASP A 68 -2.67 -26.77 0.03
N GLY A 69 -1.54 -26.47 0.67
CA GLY A 69 -1.43 -25.33 1.57
C GLY A 69 -1.08 -24.05 0.80
N ARG A 70 -1.64 -22.91 1.21
CA ARG A 70 -0.98 -21.62 0.98
C ARG A 70 -0.52 -21.05 2.30
N ILE A 71 0.74 -20.59 2.36
CA ILE A 71 1.30 -19.97 3.56
C ILE A 71 1.55 -18.51 3.24
N HIS A 72 1.04 -17.64 4.09
CA HIS A 72 1.15 -16.21 3.90
C HIS A 72 1.77 -15.58 5.12
N LEU A 73 2.72 -14.71 4.86
CA LEU A 73 3.61 -14.18 5.88
C LEU A 73 3.57 -12.68 5.73
N HIS A 74 2.92 -12.01 6.67
CA HIS A 74 2.96 -10.57 6.74
C HIS A 74 4.00 -10.17 7.77
N HIS A 75 5.08 -9.59 7.29
CA HIS A 75 6.11 -9.03 8.11
C HIS A 75 5.82 -7.56 8.40
N ARG A 76 5.26 -7.28 9.59
CA ARG A 76 5.26 -5.92 10.15
C ARG A 76 6.56 -5.77 10.93
N ASP A 77 7.45 -4.96 10.42
CA ASP A 77 8.43 -4.21 11.20
C ASP A 77 7.91 -2.77 11.29
N ARG A 78 7.63 -2.22 12.46
CA ARG A 78 7.50 -0.77 12.71
C ARG A 78 8.07 -0.55 14.11
N HIS A 79 9.38 -0.33 14.15
CA HIS A 79 10.22 -0.23 15.34
C HIS A 79 10.37 -1.56 16.13
N ARG A 80 11.50 -1.65 16.83
CA ARG A 80 12.00 -2.83 17.57
C ARG A 80 10.85 -3.56 18.31
N GLY A 81 10.53 -4.78 17.86
CA GLY A 81 9.62 -5.72 18.54
C GLY A 81 8.22 -5.94 17.93
N THR A 82 8.03 -5.61 16.66
CA THR A 82 6.75 -5.88 15.95
C THR A 82 6.60 -7.38 15.62
N PHE A 83 5.46 -7.81 15.06
CA PHE A 83 5.13 -9.23 14.88
C PHE A 83 5.15 -9.65 13.41
N THR A 84 5.50 -10.92 13.19
CA THR A 84 5.31 -11.61 11.91
C THR A 84 4.04 -12.45 11.98
N ASP A 85 3.03 -12.03 11.25
CA ASP A 85 1.74 -12.69 11.16
C ASP A 85 1.80 -13.77 10.07
N CYS A 86 1.31 -14.96 10.37
CA CYS A 86 1.24 -16.07 9.43
C CYS A 86 -0.20 -16.54 9.30
N VAL A 87 -0.62 -16.78 8.06
CA VAL A 87 -1.92 -17.38 7.73
C VAL A 87 -1.66 -18.56 6.81
N VAL A 88 -2.08 -19.74 7.23
CA VAL A 88 -2.07 -20.96 6.42
C VAL A 88 -3.50 -21.27 6.02
N ILE A 89 -3.73 -21.44 4.71
CA ILE A 89 -5.04 -21.82 4.16
C ILE A 89 -4.89 -23.21 3.56
N GLU A 90 -5.60 -24.19 4.13
CA GLU A 90 -5.62 -25.58 3.65
C GLU A 90 -6.59 -25.77 2.47
N ARG A 91 -6.21 -26.60 1.51
CA ARG A 91 -7.06 -27.03 0.38
C ARG A 91 -6.97 -28.54 0.15
N PRO A 92 -8.05 -29.20 -0.27
CA PRO A 92 -9.42 -28.71 -0.32
C PRO A 92 -10.00 -28.62 1.11
N GLY A 93 -10.59 -27.48 1.48
CA GLY A 93 -11.22 -27.35 2.80
C GLY A 93 -11.41 -25.92 3.29
N GLY A 94 -10.51 -25.01 2.95
CA GLY A 94 -10.64 -23.59 3.35
C GLY A 94 -10.44 -23.35 4.84
N ARG A 95 -9.91 -24.33 5.59
CA ARG A 95 -9.51 -24.14 6.99
C ARG A 95 -8.39 -23.12 7.03
N VAL A 96 -8.57 -22.09 7.86
CA VAL A 96 -7.62 -21.01 8.06
C VAL A 96 -6.96 -21.18 9.42
N VAL A 97 -5.64 -21.33 9.41
CA VAL A 97 -4.81 -21.44 10.61
C VAL A 97 -3.97 -20.18 10.71
N THR A 98 -3.94 -19.55 11.88
CA THR A 98 -3.30 -18.25 12.05
C THR A 98 -2.30 -18.33 13.18
N SER A 99 -1.10 -17.81 12.97
CA SER A 99 -0.10 -17.74 14.02
C SER A 99 0.63 -16.40 13.99
N LYS A 100 1.28 -16.10 15.12
CA LYS A 100 2.00 -14.86 15.34
C LYS A 100 3.30 -15.16 16.06
N ALA A 101 4.39 -14.57 15.58
CA ALA A 101 5.70 -14.65 16.23
C ALA A 101 6.32 -13.26 16.32
N LEU A 102 7.28 -13.08 17.22
CA LEU A 102 8.04 -11.84 17.29
C LEU A 102 8.92 -11.70 16.03
N SER A 103 8.90 -10.53 15.42
CA SER A 103 9.81 -10.19 14.34
C SER A 103 11.24 -10.16 14.89
N THR A 104 12.18 -10.73 14.14
CA THR A 104 13.62 -10.72 14.47
C THR A 104 14.33 -9.75 13.51
N PRO A 105 14.62 -8.49 13.90
CA PRO A 105 15.15 -7.48 12.98
C PRO A 105 16.52 -7.82 12.37
N ASP A 106 17.31 -8.64 13.07
CA ASP A 106 18.65 -9.05 12.64
C ASP A 106 18.60 -10.19 11.58
N ASP A 107 17.58 -11.05 11.62
CA ASP A 107 17.30 -12.05 10.59
C ASP A 107 15.79 -12.35 10.51
N PHE A 108 15.11 -11.67 9.59
CA PHE A 108 13.67 -11.79 9.42
C PHE A 108 13.20 -13.20 9.02
N ALA A 109 14.07 -14.02 8.43
CA ALA A 109 13.72 -15.40 8.12
C ALA A 109 13.45 -16.21 9.40
N VAL A 110 14.09 -15.87 10.53
CA VAL A 110 13.89 -16.55 11.82
C VAL A 110 12.46 -16.37 12.32
N GLY A 111 12.00 -15.11 12.46
CA GLY A 111 10.64 -14.83 12.90
C GLY A 111 9.57 -15.39 11.95
N LEU A 112 9.88 -15.41 10.65
CA LEU A 112 9.05 -16.04 9.63
C LEU A 112 8.89 -17.55 9.87
N PHE A 113 9.98 -18.30 10.04
CA PHE A 113 9.89 -19.74 10.29
C PHE A 113 9.39 -20.10 11.68
N GLU A 114 9.58 -19.24 12.68
CA GLU A 114 8.95 -19.42 13.99
C GLU A 114 7.42 -19.34 13.85
N SER A 115 6.92 -18.35 13.10
CA SER A 115 5.49 -18.19 12.84
C SER A 115 4.93 -19.39 12.07
N ILE A 116 5.61 -19.84 11.00
CA ILE A 116 5.25 -21.07 10.27
C ILE A 116 5.25 -22.28 11.21
N GLY A 117 6.27 -22.41 12.07
CA GLY A 117 6.38 -23.53 13.00
C GLY A 117 5.29 -23.53 14.09
N ARG A 118 4.73 -22.37 14.43
CA ARG A 118 3.52 -22.28 15.29
C ARG A 118 2.29 -22.78 14.53
N ALA A 119 2.07 -22.31 13.29
CA ALA A 119 0.94 -22.75 12.46
C ALA A 119 1.02 -24.24 12.11
N ALA A 120 2.21 -24.75 11.80
CA ALA A 120 2.45 -26.16 11.47
C ALA A 120 2.06 -27.09 12.63
N ARG A 121 2.29 -26.66 13.88
CA ARG A 121 1.87 -27.41 15.08
C ARG A 121 0.36 -27.49 15.25
N GLU A 122 -0.39 -26.46 14.84
CA GLU A 122 -1.87 -26.48 14.91
C GLU A 122 -2.49 -27.45 13.89
N ILE A 123 -1.76 -27.79 12.84
CA ILE A 123 -2.20 -28.74 11.81
C ILE A 123 -1.46 -30.09 11.88
N ASP A 124 -0.75 -30.36 12.98
CA ASP A 124 0.00 -31.60 13.22
C ASP A 124 1.02 -31.95 12.12
N LEU A 125 1.67 -30.93 11.54
CA LEU A 125 2.73 -31.09 10.53
C LEU A 125 4.05 -30.50 11.01
N SER A 126 5.15 -31.03 10.48
CA SER A 126 6.47 -30.39 10.57
C SER A 126 6.58 -29.26 9.55
N VAL A 127 7.45 -28.27 9.81
CA VAL A 127 7.67 -27.14 8.88
C VAL A 127 8.04 -27.62 7.47
N ASP A 128 8.89 -28.63 7.36
CA ASP A 128 9.35 -29.17 6.08
C ASP A 128 8.22 -29.86 5.31
N GLU A 129 7.29 -30.53 6.01
CA GLU A 129 6.09 -31.09 5.39
C GLU A 129 5.14 -30.01 4.89
N VAL A 130 4.97 -28.91 5.66
CA VAL A 130 4.16 -27.78 5.20
C VAL A 130 4.81 -27.15 3.96
N MET A 131 6.13 -26.94 3.95
CA MET A 131 6.84 -26.40 2.77
C MET A 131 6.64 -27.28 1.53
N ALA A 132 6.83 -28.60 1.66
CA ALA A 132 6.71 -29.54 0.56
C ALA A 132 5.28 -29.67 -0.01
N ARG A 133 4.27 -29.27 0.78
CA ARG A 133 2.84 -29.31 0.42
C ARG A 133 2.26 -27.93 0.08
N THR A 134 3.09 -26.90 0.06
CA THR A 134 2.65 -25.52 -0.20
C THR A 134 2.84 -25.18 -1.66
N ASP A 135 1.75 -24.85 -2.37
CA ASP A 135 1.84 -24.45 -3.78
C ASP A 135 2.17 -22.97 -3.95
N GLN A 136 1.87 -22.14 -2.96
CA GLN A 136 2.11 -20.70 -3.01
C GLN A 136 2.48 -20.12 -1.65
N ILE A 137 3.55 -19.33 -1.63
CA ILE A 137 3.93 -18.47 -0.53
C ILE A 137 3.88 -17.02 -0.98
N ILE A 138 3.11 -16.19 -0.26
CA ILE A 138 3.02 -14.75 -0.51
C ILE A 138 3.46 -13.98 0.73
N VAL A 139 4.39 -13.05 0.56
CA VAL A 139 4.94 -12.21 1.62
C VAL A 139 4.48 -10.76 1.48
N GLY A 140 3.89 -10.21 2.54
CA GLY A 140 3.78 -8.77 2.74
C GLY A 140 4.95 -8.29 3.61
N THR A 141 5.56 -7.14 3.29
CA THR A 141 6.74 -6.68 4.04
C THR A 141 6.78 -5.17 4.20
N THR A 142 7.17 -4.71 5.40
CA THR A 142 7.44 -3.30 5.66
C THR A 142 8.92 -2.94 5.59
N VAL A 143 9.81 -3.87 5.21
CA VAL A 143 11.28 -3.65 5.17
C VAL A 143 11.64 -2.43 4.32
N GLY A 144 11.05 -2.30 3.11
CA GLY A 144 11.25 -1.13 2.26
C GLY A 144 10.72 0.16 2.89
N THR A 145 9.51 0.10 3.45
CA THR A 145 8.84 1.24 4.11
C THR A 145 9.67 1.77 5.28
N ASN A 146 10.18 0.89 6.13
CA ASN A 146 11.02 1.27 7.26
C ASN A 146 12.38 1.78 6.83
N ALA A 147 13.02 1.13 5.86
CA ALA A 147 14.29 1.60 5.35
C ALA A 147 14.17 3.04 4.83
N PHE A 148 13.06 3.36 4.18
CA PHE A 148 12.74 4.70 3.71
C PHE A 148 12.47 5.70 4.85
N LEU A 149 11.53 5.37 5.76
CA LEU A 149 11.11 6.26 6.85
C LEU A 149 12.22 6.49 7.89
N GLU A 150 12.99 5.45 8.22
CA GLU A 150 14.10 5.51 9.19
C GLU A 150 15.42 6.02 8.56
N ARG A 151 15.43 6.36 7.27
CA ARG A 151 16.63 6.80 6.53
C ARG A 151 17.78 5.78 6.59
N LYS A 152 17.45 4.49 6.48
CA LYS A 152 18.38 3.34 6.49
C LYS A 152 18.40 2.61 5.15
N GLY A 153 18.31 3.35 4.05
CA GLY A 153 18.49 2.82 2.70
C GLY A 153 19.95 2.88 2.23
N ALA A 154 20.16 2.47 0.98
CA ALA A 154 21.45 2.40 0.33
C ALA A 154 22.00 3.78 -0.01
N ARG A 155 23.33 3.91 -0.01
CA ARG A 155 23.99 5.14 -0.48
C ARG A 155 23.74 5.27 -1.99
N THR A 156 22.88 6.21 -2.37
CA THR A 156 22.31 6.28 -3.71
C THR A 156 22.87 7.46 -4.50
N GLY A 157 23.22 7.22 -5.76
CA GLY A 157 23.54 8.25 -6.75
C GLY A 157 22.35 8.56 -7.67
N LEU A 158 22.34 9.76 -8.24
CA LEU A 158 21.34 10.18 -9.24
C LEU A 158 22.05 10.66 -10.50
N LEU A 159 21.71 10.05 -11.63
CA LEU A 159 22.03 10.55 -12.97
C LEU A 159 20.82 11.26 -13.53
N THR A 160 20.98 12.53 -13.91
CA THR A 160 19.89 13.31 -14.47
C THR A 160 20.34 14.19 -15.63
N THR A 161 19.41 14.65 -16.45
CA THR A 161 19.66 15.57 -17.55
C THR A 161 20.37 16.83 -17.05
N ARG A 162 21.39 17.29 -17.80
CA ARG A 162 22.08 18.55 -17.50
C ARG A 162 21.10 19.71 -17.35
N GLY A 163 21.26 20.46 -16.25
CA GLY A 163 20.37 21.56 -15.85
C GLY A 163 19.27 21.16 -14.86
N PHE A 164 19.05 19.86 -14.62
CA PHE A 164 17.98 19.34 -13.76
C PHE A 164 18.47 18.76 -12.43
N ARG A 165 19.74 19.03 -12.07
CA ARG A 165 20.38 18.57 -10.81
C ARG A 165 19.55 18.85 -9.56
N ASP A 166 18.89 20.00 -9.50
CA ASP A 166 18.21 20.50 -8.31
C ASP A 166 16.72 20.16 -8.24
N THR A 167 16.19 19.34 -9.16
CA THR A 167 14.76 18.99 -9.26
C THR A 167 14.20 18.49 -7.92
N LEU A 168 14.85 17.49 -7.31
CA LEU A 168 14.45 16.91 -6.02
C LEU A 168 14.68 17.85 -4.82
N PHE A 169 15.42 18.95 -4.99
CA PHE A 169 15.62 19.96 -3.95
C PHE A 169 14.60 21.09 -4.06
N ILE A 170 14.23 21.47 -5.28
CA ILE A 170 13.25 22.53 -5.55
C ILE A 170 11.86 22.05 -5.15
N MET A 171 11.52 20.78 -5.47
CA MET A 171 10.23 20.13 -5.16
C MET A 171 9.00 20.99 -5.54
N ARG A 172 9.10 21.70 -6.67
CA ARG A 172 8.07 22.65 -7.18
C ARG A 172 7.48 23.57 -6.10
N ALA A 173 8.31 23.97 -5.12
CA ALA A 173 7.94 24.74 -3.93
C ALA A 173 6.95 24.07 -2.93
N GLY A 174 6.32 22.94 -3.28
CA GLY A 174 5.37 22.22 -2.42
C GLY A 174 6.01 21.38 -1.30
N GLY A 175 7.28 20.98 -1.45
CA GLY A 175 7.93 20.02 -0.55
C GLY A 175 7.98 20.34 0.96
N ARG A 176 7.60 21.54 1.40
CA ARG A 176 7.49 21.86 2.84
C ARG A 176 6.20 21.36 3.48
N VAL A 177 5.16 21.15 2.68
CA VAL A 177 3.79 20.88 3.15
C VAL A 177 3.27 19.50 2.74
N ILE A 178 3.99 18.77 1.88
CA ILE A 178 3.64 17.39 1.49
C ILE A 178 3.52 16.50 2.73
N GLY A 179 2.42 15.75 2.84
CA GLY A 179 2.13 14.88 3.99
C GLY A 179 1.93 15.59 5.33
N ARG A 180 1.71 16.91 5.35
CA ARG A 180 1.43 17.66 6.58
C ARG A 180 -0.07 17.84 6.78
N PRO A 181 -0.55 17.86 8.04
CA PRO A 181 -1.94 18.16 8.31
C PRO A 181 -2.24 19.64 7.96
N PRO A 182 -3.48 19.98 7.57
CA PRO A 182 -3.84 21.33 7.12
C PRO A 182 -3.46 22.46 8.08
N GLU A 183 -3.57 22.23 9.39
CA GLU A 183 -3.21 23.18 10.45
C GLU A 183 -1.72 23.56 10.46
N ASP A 184 -0.84 22.67 9.97
CA ASP A 184 0.60 22.91 9.91
C ASP A 184 1.02 23.61 8.61
N MET A 185 0.22 23.52 7.53
CA MET A 185 0.61 23.98 6.20
C MET A 185 0.95 25.47 6.13
N LEU A 186 0.32 26.29 6.97
CA LEU A 186 0.54 27.74 7.02
C LEU A 186 1.65 28.14 8.00
N MET A 187 2.22 27.19 8.75
CA MET A 187 3.25 27.45 9.76
C MET A 187 4.63 27.51 9.09
N LEU A 188 4.95 28.65 8.47
CA LEU A 188 6.22 28.87 7.75
C LEU A 188 7.47 28.67 8.62
N GLU A 189 7.36 28.92 9.92
CA GLU A 189 8.48 28.84 10.87
C GLU A 189 8.84 27.40 11.22
N THR A 190 7.86 26.50 11.27
CA THR A 190 8.01 25.10 11.69
C THR A 190 8.09 24.12 10.52
N THR A 191 7.57 24.49 9.35
CA THR A 191 7.62 23.63 8.15
C THR A 191 8.99 23.67 7.48
N ARG A 192 9.50 22.49 7.10
CA ARG A 192 10.78 22.30 6.41
C ARG A 192 10.61 21.23 5.34
N LYS A 193 11.43 21.32 4.28
CA LYS A 193 11.52 20.25 3.28
C LYS A 193 12.07 18.98 3.93
N PRO A 194 11.68 17.78 3.47
CA PRO A 194 12.28 16.56 3.95
C PRO A 194 13.78 16.54 3.68
N GLU A 195 14.52 15.79 4.50
CA GLU A 195 15.93 15.53 4.25
C GLU A 195 16.08 14.80 2.90
N PRO A 196 16.99 15.26 2.02
CA PRO A 196 17.17 14.66 0.70
C PRO A 196 17.73 13.24 0.81
N LEU A 197 17.12 12.29 0.08
CA LEU A 197 17.60 10.90 -0.02
C LEU A 197 18.98 10.79 -0.67
N VAL A 198 19.25 11.69 -1.62
CA VAL A 198 20.51 11.77 -2.36
C VAL A 198 21.11 13.15 -2.11
N PRO A 199 22.26 13.25 -1.43
CA PRO A 199 22.93 14.53 -1.23
C PRO A 199 23.37 15.11 -2.58
N LYS A 200 23.42 16.44 -2.70
CA LYS A 200 23.81 17.11 -3.97
C LYS A 200 25.15 16.64 -4.51
N SER A 201 26.07 16.22 -3.64
CA SER A 201 27.38 15.70 -4.03
C SER A 201 27.31 14.37 -4.77
N LEU A 202 26.21 13.62 -4.69
CA LEU A 202 26.00 12.33 -5.38
C LEU A 202 25.08 12.46 -6.60
N ILE A 203 24.81 13.68 -7.06
CA ILE A 203 24.03 13.93 -8.28
C ILE A 203 24.98 14.30 -9.41
N ARG A 204 24.90 13.56 -10.51
CA ARG A 204 25.68 13.79 -11.72
C ARG A 204 24.76 14.13 -12.89
N MET A 205 25.25 14.99 -13.77
CA MET A 205 24.48 15.54 -14.88
C MET A 205 24.97 14.94 -16.20
N VAL A 206 24.10 14.18 -16.85
CA VAL A 206 24.37 13.61 -18.16
C VAL A 206 24.16 14.69 -19.23
N HIS A 207 24.98 14.67 -20.28
CA HIS A 207 24.91 15.60 -21.40
C HIS A 207 24.06 15.02 -22.53
N GLU A 208 22.75 14.99 -22.31
CA GLU A 208 21.77 14.50 -23.26
C GLU A 208 20.50 15.38 -23.26
N ARG A 209 19.68 15.27 -24.30
CA ARG A 209 18.39 15.96 -24.35
C ARG A 209 17.44 15.28 -25.31
N VAL A 210 16.22 15.04 -24.82
CA VAL A 210 15.03 14.68 -25.59
C VAL A 210 14.00 15.78 -25.36
N ASP A 211 13.21 16.11 -26.38
CA ASP A 211 12.12 17.08 -26.26
C ASP A 211 10.74 16.44 -25.98
N SER A 212 9.69 17.26 -25.93
CA SER A 212 8.32 16.81 -25.68
C SER A 212 7.76 15.93 -26.79
N ASP A 213 8.33 15.98 -28.00
CA ASP A 213 7.91 15.18 -29.15
C ASP A 213 8.62 13.82 -29.18
N GLY A 214 9.62 13.63 -28.31
CA GLY A 214 10.46 12.42 -28.27
C GLY A 214 11.68 12.51 -29.18
N GLU A 215 11.93 13.66 -29.80
CA GLU A 215 13.07 13.85 -30.69
C GLU A 215 14.36 14.01 -29.86
N ILE A 216 15.40 13.27 -30.26
CA ILE A 216 16.71 13.35 -29.63
C ILE A 216 17.42 14.62 -30.13
N LEU A 217 17.51 15.63 -29.27
CA LEU A 217 18.20 16.89 -29.56
C LEU A 217 19.71 16.80 -29.29
N VAL A 218 20.10 16.08 -28.24
CA VAL A 218 21.49 15.87 -27.86
C VAL A 218 21.68 14.39 -27.50
N PRO A 219 22.46 13.62 -28.27
CA PRO A 219 22.67 12.20 -28.00
C PRO A 219 23.54 12.00 -26.76
N VAL A 220 23.25 10.93 -26.01
CA VAL A 220 24.05 10.52 -24.85
C VAL A 220 25.43 10.00 -25.28
N GLN A 221 26.47 10.30 -24.48
CA GLN A 221 27.85 9.89 -24.75
C GLN A 221 28.37 8.95 -23.65
N ARG A 222 28.84 7.76 -24.05
CA ARG A 222 29.25 6.70 -23.11
C ARG A 222 30.39 7.14 -22.21
N GLU A 223 31.45 7.74 -22.75
CA GLU A 223 32.65 8.12 -22.00
C GLU A 223 32.32 9.17 -20.93
N GLN A 224 31.44 10.12 -21.25
CA GLN A 224 30.99 11.16 -20.34
C GLN A 224 30.19 10.58 -19.17
N VAL A 225 29.28 9.65 -19.45
CA VAL A 225 28.46 8.97 -18.45
C VAL A 225 29.32 8.08 -17.56
N MET A 226 30.15 7.22 -18.15
CA MET A 226 30.96 6.26 -17.39
C MET A 226 32.02 6.95 -16.52
N GLY A 227 32.55 8.10 -16.95
CA GLY A 227 33.39 8.94 -16.09
C GLY A 227 32.67 9.40 -14.82
N GLN A 228 31.39 9.81 -14.93
CA GLN A 228 30.58 10.20 -13.77
C GLN A 228 30.19 9.01 -12.89
N VAL A 229 29.91 7.85 -13.49
CA VAL A 229 29.61 6.62 -12.76
C VAL A 229 30.82 6.17 -11.95
N ALA A 230 32.03 6.22 -12.52
CA ALA A 230 33.27 5.88 -11.83
C ALA A 230 33.50 6.75 -10.58
N GLU A 231 33.20 8.05 -10.65
CA GLU A 231 33.24 8.93 -9.48
C GLU A 231 32.22 8.53 -8.40
N LEU A 232 30.98 8.22 -8.79
CA LEU A 232 29.95 7.78 -7.83
C LEU A 232 30.35 6.47 -7.15
N VAL A 233 30.90 5.52 -7.90
CA VAL A 233 31.42 4.26 -7.35
C VAL A 233 32.58 4.51 -6.38
N ALA A 234 33.50 5.42 -6.72
CA ALA A 234 34.59 5.82 -5.83
C ALA A 234 34.09 6.48 -4.53
N GLU A 235 32.92 7.15 -4.57
CA GLU A 235 32.23 7.69 -3.40
C GLU A 235 31.41 6.64 -2.62
N GLY A 236 31.50 5.35 -2.97
CA GLY A 236 30.84 4.25 -2.26
C GLY A 236 29.34 4.13 -2.53
N VAL A 237 28.86 4.60 -3.68
CA VAL A 237 27.47 4.42 -4.10
C VAL A 237 27.17 2.93 -4.33
N GLU A 238 26.05 2.47 -3.77
CA GLU A 238 25.56 1.08 -3.88
C GLU A 238 24.43 0.97 -4.91
N ALA A 239 23.73 2.07 -5.18
CA ALA A 239 22.58 2.12 -6.10
C ALA A 239 22.57 3.42 -6.92
N ILE A 240 22.16 3.35 -8.19
CA ILE A 240 22.04 4.51 -9.07
C ILE A 240 20.61 4.61 -9.60
N SER A 241 20.01 5.78 -9.43
CA SER A 241 18.77 6.17 -10.12
C SER A 241 19.10 6.94 -11.39
N ILE A 242 18.52 6.52 -12.52
CA ILE A 242 18.70 7.14 -13.84
C ILE A 242 17.38 7.84 -14.18
N CYS A 243 17.42 9.16 -14.27
CA CYS A 243 16.26 10.03 -14.29
C CYS A 243 16.43 11.12 -15.33
N LEU A 244 16.08 10.82 -16.58
CA LEU A 244 16.19 11.76 -17.69
C LEU A 244 14.82 12.37 -18.02
N LEU A 245 14.84 13.56 -18.61
CA LEU A 245 13.60 14.18 -19.10
C LEU A 245 13.06 13.41 -20.29
N TRP A 246 11.73 13.32 -20.37
CA TRP A 246 11.00 12.66 -21.45
C TRP A 246 11.36 11.18 -21.68
N SER A 247 12.03 10.54 -20.72
CA SER A 247 12.40 9.12 -20.78
C SER A 247 11.20 8.17 -20.89
N PHE A 248 10.04 8.57 -20.35
CA PHE A 248 8.79 7.82 -20.50
C PHE A 248 8.26 7.80 -21.95
N LYS A 249 8.65 8.79 -22.77
CA LYS A 249 8.26 8.89 -24.18
C LYS A 249 9.32 8.27 -25.09
N GLU A 250 10.60 8.56 -24.82
CA GLU A 250 11.75 8.00 -25.55
C GLU A 250 12.80 7.46 -24.55
N PRO A 251 12.79 6.14 -24.27
CA PRO A 251 13.63 5.54 -23.23
C PRO A 251 15.06 5.22 -23.68
N ALA A 252 15.42 5.38 -24.96
CA ALA A 252 16.69 4.90 -25.52
C ALA A 252 17.93 5.36 -24.75
N HIS A 253 17.97 6.60 -24.27
CA HIS A 253 19.09 7.12 -23.49
C HIS A 253 19.20 6.45 -22.10
N GLU A 254 18.09 6.25 -21.40
CA GLU A 254 18.13 5.56 -20.10
C GLU A 254 18.54 4.10 -20.25
N LEU A 255 18.02 3.42 -21.27
CA LEU A 255 18.37 2.04 -21.59
C LEU A 255 19.87 1.89 -21.90
N ALA A 256 20.42 2.79 -22.74
CA ALA A 256 21.84 2.78 -23.07
C ALA A 256 22.71 2.96 -21.82
N ILE A 257 22.41 3.94 -20.97
CA ILE A 257 23.15 4.18 -19.72
C ILE A 257 23.07 2.96 -18.79
N ARG A 258 21.88 2.39 -18.60
CA ARG A 258 21.67 1.19 -17.78
C ARG A 258 22.55 0.04 -18.25
N ASP A 259 22.56 -0.22 -19.55
CA ASP A 259 23.29 -1.33 -20.13
C ASP A 259 24.81 -1.14 -20.01
N TRP A 260 25.32 0.08 -20.23
CA TRP A 260 26.73 0.39 -20.00
C TRP A 260 27.15 0.22 -18.53
N ILE A 261 26.32 0.65 -17.59
CA ILE A 261 26.63 0.48 -16.16
C ILE A 261 26.59 -1.00 -15.77
N ARG A 262 25.64 -1.79 -16.29
CA ARG A 262 25.60 -3.24 -16.03
C ARG A 262 26.82 -3.98 -16.57
N GLU A 263 27.35 -3.55 -17.71
CA GLU A 263 28.57 -4.13 -18.30
C GLU A 263 29.80 -3.92 -17.41
N GLU A 264 29.98 -2.72 -16.85
CA GLU A 264 31.20 -2.36 -16.10
C GLU A 264 31.07 -2.54 -14.57
N HIS A 265 29.84 -2.44 -14.05
CA HIS A 265 29.54 -2.49 -12.62
C HIS A 265 28.28 -3.35 -12.33
N PRO A 266 28.33 -4.68 -12.58
CA PRO A 266 27.16 -5.56 -12.46
C PRO A 266 26.60 -5.68 -11.03
N GLY A 267 27.36 -5.28 -10.01
CA GLY A 267 26.92 -5.30 -8.60
C GLY A 267 26.13 -4.07 -8.17
N LEU A 268 26.01 -3.03 -9.00
CA LEU A 268 25.22 -1.84 -8.67
C LEU A 268 23.74 -2.09 -8.89
N TYR A 269 22.92 -1.67 -7.93
CA TYR A 269 21.49 -1.63 -8.12
C TYR A 269 21.13 -0.45 -9.04
N LEU A 270 20.30 -0.69 -10.06
CA LEU A 270 19.87 0.33 -11.01
C LEU A 270 18.36 0.46 -11.05
N ALA A 271 17.87 1.70 -11.00
CA ALA A 271 16.47 2.05 -11.25
C ALA A 271 16.38 3.08 -12.39
N CYS A 272 15.64 2.75 -13.46
CA CYS A 272 15.40 3.66 -14.58
C CYS A 272 14.02 4.28 -14.47
N SER A 273 13.91 5.58 -14.70
CA SER A 273 12.66 6.29 -14.47
C SER A 273 11.55 5.94 -15.45
N HIS A 274 11.89 5.52 -16.67
CA HIS A 274 10.91 4.99 -17.63
C HIS A 274 10.40 3.59 -17.27
N GLU A 275 11.10 2.83 -16.41
CA GLU A 275 10.62 1.51 -15.96
C GLU A 275 9.79 1.66 -14.68
N VAL A 276 10.22 2.51 -13.75
CA VAL A 276 9.61 2.66 -12.43
C VAL A 276 8.31 3.46 -12.45
N ALA A 277 8.27 4.56 -13.20
CA ALA A 277 7.13 5.46 -13.25
C ALA A 277 7.05 6.18 -14.62
N PRO A 278 6.62 5.48 -15.70
CA PRO A 278 6.59 6.01 -17.07
C PRO A 278 5.48 7.06 -17.31
N LYS A 279 5.47 8.13 -16.51
CA LYS A 279 4.49 9.22 -16.56
C LYS A 279 5.12 10.59 -16.76
N LEU A 280 4.31 11.51 -17.27
CA LEU A 280 4.62 12.93 -17.30
C LEU A 280 4.77 13.49 -15.86
N GLY A 281 5.66 14.48 -15.70
CA GLY A 281 6.02 15.06 -14.40
C GLY A 281 7.38 14.52 -13.92
N GLU A 282 8.41 15.36 -14.00
CA GLU A 282 9.78 14.98 -13.65
C GLU A 282 9.98 14.82 -12.14
N LEU A 283 9.32 15.63 -11.30
CA LEU A 283 9.54 15.60 -9.86
C LEU A 283 9.09 14.27 -9.25
N GLU A 284 7.84 13.88 -9.48
CA GLU A 284 7.22 12.69 -8.90
C GLU A 284 7.83 11.41 -9.48
N ARG A 285 8.17 11.42 -10.80
CA ARG A 285 8.90 10.33 -11.45
C ARG A 285 10.32 10.17 -10.90
N PHE A 286 11.07 11.26 -10.75
CA PHE A 286 12.43 11.22 -10.22
C PHE A 286 12.41 10.80 -8.75
N ALA A 287 11.47 11.33 -7.95
CA ALA A 287 11.31 10.96 -6.55
C ALA A 287 11.06 9.45 -6.41
N GLY A 288 10.09 8.89 -7.15
CA GLY A 288 9.81 7.46 -7.12
C GLY A 288 11.00 6.60 -7.55
N THR A 289 11.69 6.98 -8.63
CA THR A 289 12.87 6.24 -9.12
C THR A 289 14.02 6.27 -8.12
N THR A 290 14.28 7.44 -7.51
CA THR A 290 15.30 7.59 -6.47
C THR A 290 14.94 6.82 -5.20
N ILE A 291 13.68 6.82 -4.78
CA ILE A 291 13.20 6.01 -3.66
C ILE A 291 13.41 4.52 -3.95
N SER A 292 13.05 4.05 -5.15
CA SER A 292 13.26 2.66 -5.56
C SER A 292 14.74 2.26 -5.50
N ALA A 293 15.65 3.10 -5.99
CA ALA A 293 17.09 2.86 -5.89
C ALA A 293 17.58 2.86 -4.43
N TYR A 294 17.03 3.75 -3.60
CA TYR A 294 17.39 3.88 -2.19
C TYR A 294 17.01 2.68 -1.35
N VAL A 295 15.82 2.10 -1.55
CA VAL A 295 15.37 0.92 -0.79
C VAL A 295 15.70 -0.42 -1.46
N GLY A 296 16.02 -0.39 -2.75
CA GLY A 296 16.29 -1.55 -3.61
C GLY A 296 17.25 -2.55 -2.99
N PRO A 297 18.52 -2.22 -2.74
CA PRO A 297 19.52 -3.18 -2.26
C PRO A 297 19.13 -3.92 -0.98
N ARG A 298 18.47 -3.23 -0.03
CA ARG A 298 18.04 -3.84 1.22
C ARG A 298 16.85 -4.78 1.00
N THR A 299 15.92 -4.38 0.14
CA THR A 299 14.75 -5.19 -0.24
C THR A 299 15.18 -6.45 -1.00
N SER A 300 16.11 -6.32 -1.96
CA SER A 300 16.64 -7.45 -2.72
C SER A 300 17.31 -8.48 -1.80
N ARG A 301 18.22 -8.05 -0.92
CA ARG A 301 18.89 -8.95 0.05
C ARG A 301 17.89 -9.67 0.96
N TYR A 302 16.86 -8.97 1.41
CA TYR A 302 15.80 -9.55 2.23
C TYR A 302 15.05 -10.65 1.49
N LEU A 303 14.59 -10.37 0.27
CA LEU A 303 13.84 -11.33 -0.55
C LEU A 303 14.71 -12.54 -0.95
N GLU A 304 15.96 -12.32 -1.37
CA GLU A 304 16.92 -13.37 -1.70
C GLU A 304 17.20 -14.30 -0.50
N ARG A 305 17.33 -13.72 0.71
CA ARG A 305 17.54 -14.49 1.94
C ARG A 305 16.36 -15.38 2.27
N ILE A 306 15.13 -14.86 2.13
CA ILE A 306 13.90 -15.64 2.34
C ILE A 306 13.79 -16.75 1.31
N GLU A 307 13.94 -16.44 0.02
CA GLU A 307 13.89 -17.44 -1.04
C GLU A 307 14.91 -18.56 -0.83
N GLY A 308 16.15 -18.23 -0.48
CA GLY A 308 17.18 -19.22 -0.18
C GLY A 308 16.78 -20.13 0.98
N SER A 309 16.27 -19.55 2.06
CA SER A 309 15.86 -20.31 3.25
C SER A 309 14.62 -21.18 3.01
N LEU A 310 13.70 -20.75 2.13
CA LEU A 310 12.55 -21.54 1.70
C LEU A 310 12.98 -22.74 0.84
N ARG A 311 13.90 -22.53 -0.11
CA ARG A 311 14.46 -23.62 -0.94
C ARG A 311 15.22 -24.65 -0.11
N GLU A 312 15.98 -24.22 0.90
CA GLU A 312 16.68 -25.12 1.82
C GLU A 312 15.73 -26.06 2.60
N ARG A 313 14.46 -25.67 2.75
CA ARG A 313 13.42 -26.44 3.45
C ARG A 313 12.40 -27.11 2.52
N GLY A 314 12.70 -27.18 1.21
CA GLY A 314 11.92 -27.95 0.25
C GLY A 314 10.75 -27.21 -0.41
N TYR A 315 10.73 -25.87 -0.38
CA TYR A 315 9.80 -25.08 -1.20
C TYR A 315 10.44 -24.78 -2.57
N ASP A 316 9.90 -25.41 -3.62
CA ASP A 316 10.42 -25.32 -5.00
C ASP A 316 9.70 -24.28 -5.88
N GLU A 317 8.60 -23.70 -5.38
CA GLU A 317 7.76 -22.77 -6.15
C GLU A 317 8.28 -21.31 -6.06
N THR A 318 7.65 -20.41 -6.81
CA THR A 318 8.05 -18.98 -6.82
C THR A 318 7.56 -18.27 -5.56
N LEU A 319 8.42 -17.48 -4.92
CA LEU A 319 8.01 -16.59 -3.83
C LEU A 319 7.27 -15.38 -4.43
N LEU A 320 6.08 -15.11 -3.93
CA LEU A 320 5.29 -13.93 -4.30
C LEU A 320 5.37 -12.85 -3.22
N VAL A 321 5.25 -11.60 -3.63
CA VAL A 321 5.36 -10.42 -2.77
C VAL A 321 4.18 -9.50 -3.03
N MET A 322 3.52 -9.05 -1.97
CA MET A 322 2.44 -8.07 -2.03
C MET A 322 2.99 -6.69 -2.44
N GLY A 323 2.33 -6.06 -3.41
CA GLY A 323 2.53 -4.68 -3.81
C GLY A 323 1.56 -3.73 -3.12
N CYS A 324 1.91 -2.45 -3.12
CA CYS A 324 1.07 -1.36 -2.63
C CYS A 324 -0.22 -1.15 -3.42
N ASP A 325 -0.30 -1.69 -4.64
CA ASP A 325 -1.45 -1.67 -5.54
C ASP A 325 -2.48 -2.78 -5.27
N GLY A 326 -2.26 -3.58 -4.23
CA GLY A 326 -3.12 -4.71 -3.81
C GLY A 326 -2.90 -5.98 -4.63
N GLY A 327 -1.95 -5.99 -5.55
CA GLY A 327 -1.55 -7.14 -6.36
C GLY A 327 -0.34 -7.85 -5.80
N VAL A 328 -0.17 -9.12 -6.17
CA VAL A 328 1.05 -9.88 -5.83
C VAL A 328 1.90 -10.13 -7.08
N ARG A 329 3.23 -10.16 -6.90
CA ARG A 329 4.22 -10.34 -7.98
C ARG A 329 5.38 -11.21 -7.52
N SER A 330 6.16 -11.77 -8.44
CA SER A 330 7.36 -12.54 -8.06
C SER A 330 8.35 -11.71 -7.22
N ALA A 331 9.04 -12.36 -6.29
CA ALA A 331 10.05 -11.72 -5.44
C ALA A 331 11.20 -11.13 -6.27
N HIS A 332 11.57 -11.78 -7.38
CA HIS A 332 12.52 -11.23 -8.34
C HIS A 332 12.06 -9.89 -8.94
N LEU A 333 10.79 -9.78 -9.33
CA LEU A 333 10.26 -8.51 -9.85
C LEU A 333 10.14 -7.45 -8.75
N ALA A 334 9.64 -7.82 -7.57
CA ALA A 334 9.58 -6.93 -6.41
C ALA A 334 10.96 -6.42 -5.98
N ALA A 335 12.01 -7.24 -6.13
CA ALA A 335 13.39 -6.82 -5.88
C ALA A 335 13.88 -5.78 -6.90
N ARG A 336 13.45 -5.85 -8.17
CA ARG A 336 13.79 -4.86 -9.21
C ARG A 336 12.98 -3.58 -9.12
N GLU A 337 11.72 -3.68 -8.72
CA GLU A 337 10.76 -2.58 -8.59
C GLU A 337 10.48 -2.27 -7.11
N ALA A 338 11.52 -2.18 -6.27
CA ALA A 338 11.39 -2.16 -4.82
C ALA A 338 10.44 -1.10 -4.24
N ILE A 339 10.20 0.01 -4.95
CA ILE A 339 9.19 1.01 -4.56
C ILE A 339 7.78 0.45 -4.39
N VAL A 340 7.41 -0.59 -5.13
CA VAL A 340 6.06 -1.16 -5.08
C VAL A 340 5.80 -1.91 -3.77
N THR A 341 6.86 -2.22 -3.00
CA THR A 341 6.75 -2.89 -1.70
C THR A 341 6.43 -1.92 -0.55
N LEU A 342 6.54 -0.60 -0.80
CA LEU A 342 6.26 0.43 0.21
C LEU A 342 4.78 0.43 0.56
N ASN A 343 4.40 0.43 1.83
CA ASN A 343 3.01 0.32 2.28
C ASN A 343 2.25 -0.91 1.75
N SER A 344 2.93 -2.00 1.37
CA SER A 344 2.29 -3.26 0.96
C SER A 344 1.46 -3.91 2.08
N GLY A 345 1.77 -3.60 3.35
CA GLY A 345 1.07 -4.18 4.48
C GLY A 345 -0.41 -3.77 4.58
N PRO A 346 -0.72 -2.48 4.73
CA PRO A 346 -2.10 -2.00 4.74
C PRO A 346 -2.89 -2.38 3.48
N ALA A 347 -2.24 -2.39 2.31
CA ALA A 347 -2.84 -2.84 1.04
C ALA A 347 -3.45 -4.25 1.17
N GLY A 348 -2.75 -5.19 1.82
CA GLY A 348 -3.30 -6.51 2.12
C GLY A 348 -4.59 -6.45 2.95
N GLY A 349 -4.64 -5.63 4.00
CA GLY A 349 -5.87 -5.49 4.81
C GLY A 349 -7.05 -4.96 4.01
N VAL A 350 -6.80 -4.06 3.07
CA VAL A 350 -7.82 -3.52 2.16
C VAL A 350 -8.31 -4.59 1.19
N THR A 351 -7.41 -5.32 0.52
CA THR A 351 -7.79 -6.41 -0.40
C THR A 351 -8.56 -7.53 0.30
N GLY A 352 -8.16 -7.89 1.53
CA GLY A 352 -8.92 -8.85 2.35
C GLY A 352 -10.32 -8.37 2.67
N SER A 353 -10.47 -7.07 2.94
CA SER A 353 -11.75 -6.43 3.21
C SER A 353 -12.65 -6.39 1.96
N GLU A 354 -12.10 -6.11 0.78
CA GLU A 354 -12.82 -6.18 -0.51
C GLU A 354 -13.40 -7.58 -0.74
N SER A 355 -12.59 -8.63 -0.53
CA SER A 355 -13.02 -10.02 -0.67
C SER A 355 -14.13 -10.41 0.32
N LEU A 356 -13.99 -10.04 1.60
CA LEU A 356 -15.02 -10.31 2.61
C LEU A 356 -16.30 -9.50 2.34
N ALA A 357 -16.18 -8.25 1.93
CA ALA A 357 -17.30 -7.39 1.60
C ALA A 357 -18.13 -7.96 0.45
N ALA A 358 -17.48 -8.44 -0.61
CA ALA A 358 -18.13 -9.16 -1.70
C ALA A 358 -18.89 -10.41 -1.21
N THR A 359 -18.29 -11.17 -0.28
CA THR A 359 -18.91 -12.36 0.32
C THR A 359 -20.14 -12.00 1.17
N MET A 360 -20.09 -10.87 1.88
CA MET A 360 -21.17 -10.38 2.74
C MET A 360 -22.21 -9.54 1.98
N GLY A 361 -22.01 -9.25 0.69
CA GLY A 361 -22.89 -8.40 -0.11
C GLY A 361 -22.85 -6.92 0.29
N ILE A 362 -21.71 -6.44 0.79
CA ILE A 362 -21.50 -5.06 1.23
C ILE A 362 -20.70 -4.32 0.16
N GLY A 363 -21.27 -3.27 -0.44
CA GLY A 363 -20.60 -2.48 -1.48
C GLY A 363 -19.67 -1.39 -0.94
N ASN A 364 -20.11 -0.67 0.10
CA ASN A 364 -19.41 0.49 0.63
C ASN A 364 -18.77 0.17 1.99
N VAL A 365 -17.44 0.16 2.02
CA VAL A 365 -16.66 -0.22 3.20
C VAL A 365 -15.59 0.82 3.53
N ILE A 366 -15.50 1.17 4.81
CA ILE A 366 -14.35 1.87 5.37
C ILE A 366 -13.48 0.81 6.04
N THR A 367 -12.22 0.68 5.64
CA THR A 367 -11.27 -0.22 6.30
C THR A 367 -10.53 0.54 7.39
N ALA A 368 -10.39 -0.05 8.57
CA ALA A 368 -9.74 0.54 9.73
C ALA A 368 -8.77 -0.44 10.39
N ASP A 369 -7.47 -0.25 10.17
CA ASP A 369 -6.39 -1.03 10.79
C ASP A 369 -5.82 -0.28 11.99
N VAL A 370 -6.14 -0.72 13.21
CA VAL A 370 -5.53 -0.15 14.43
C VAL A 370 -4.47 -1.12 14.94
N GLY A 371 -3.22 -0.74 14.72
CA GLY A 371 -2.04 -1.46 15.19
C GLY A 371 -1.52 -0.94 16.54
N GLY A 372 -0.31 -1.36 16.89
CA GLY A 372 0.39 -0.85 18.07
C GLY A 372 0.96 0.56 17.90
N THR A 373 1.19 1.03 16.68
CA THR A 373 1.87 2.32 16.44
C THR A 373 1.07 3.29 15.59
N SER A 374 0.11 2.78 14.82
CA SER A 374 -0.61 3.54 13.80
C SER A 374 -2.07 3.14 13.70
N PHE A 375 -2.81 4.02 13.05
CA PHE A 375 -4.14 3.78 12.53
C PHE A 375 -4.13 4.07 11.04
N ASP A 376 -4.45 3.08 10.22
CA ASP A 376 -4.47 3.17 8.76
C ASP A 376 -5.91 2.98 8.22
N VAL A 377 -6.35 3.85 7.31
CA VAL A 377 -7.72 3.91 6.77
C VAL A 377 -7.72 3.90 5.25
N SER A 378 -8.66 3.16 4.67
CA SER A 378 -8.97 3.17 3.24
C SER A 378 -10.48 3.08 3.01
N VAL A 379 -10.92 3.29 1.77
CA VAL A 379 -12.32 3.30 1.36
C VAL A 379 -12.49 2.38 0.15
N ILE A 380 -13.50 1.54 0.20
CA ILE A 380 -14.00 0.70 -0.88
C ILE A 380 -15.38 1.24 -1.24
N GLU A 381 -15.57 1.60 -2.51
CA GLU A 381 -16.80 2.19 -3.04
C GLU A 381 -17.35 1.25 -4.11
N ASP A 382 -18.65 0.91 -4.02
CA ASP A 382 -19.33 0.01 -4.96
C ASP A 382 -18.58 -1.31 -5.22
N GLY A 383 -17.92 -1.84 -4.18
CA GLY A 383 -17.15 -3.08 -4.23
C GLY A 383 -15.79 -2.99 -4.90
N ALA A 384 -15.28 -1.78 -5.18
CA ALA A 384 -13.98 -1.57 -5.80
C ALA A 384 -13.04 -0.75 -4.91
N VAL A 385 -11.79 -1.22 -4.78
CA VAL A 385 -10.73 -0.48 -4.09
C VAL A 385 -10.23 0.68 -4.96
N HIS A 386 -10.17 1.87 -4.39
CA HIS A 386 -9.60 3.03 -5.07
C HIS A 386 -8.05 2.97 -5.09
N THR A 387 -7.47 3.13 -6.27
CA THR A 387 -6.02 3.29 -6.44
C THR A 387 -5.68 4.70 -6.91
N GLY A 388 -4.85 5.40 -6.14
CA GLY A 388 -4.35 6.73 -6.50
C GLY A 388 -3.26 6.66 -7.57
N SER A 389 -3.19 7.66 -8.46
CA SER A 389 -2.09 7.80 -9.44
C SER A 389 -0.81 8.38 -8.84
N LYS A 390 -0.91 8.98 -7.65
CA LYS A 390 0.20 9.52 -6.86
C LYS A 390 0.12 9.03 -5.44
N THR A 391 1.29 8.79 -4.86
CA THR A 391 1.43 8.31 -3.48
C THR A 391 2.27 9.31 -2.69
N GLU A 392 1.82 9.65 -1.48
CA GLU A 392 2.57 10.48 -0.53
C GLU A 392 3.13 9.62 0.60
N LEU A 393 4.45 9.69 0.82
CA LEU A 393 5.12 9.00 1.93
C LEU A 393 6.35 9.77 2.40
N GLY A 394 6.50 9.94 3.71
CA GLY A 394 7.72 10.50 4.31
C GLY A 394 8.08 11.92 3.85
N GLY A 395 7.09 12.71 3.43
CA GLY A 395 7.25 14.06 2.88
C GLY A 395 7.61 14.10 1.38
N PHE A 396 7.54 12.96 0.69
CA PHE A 396 7.74 12.85 -0.76
C PHE A 396 6.42 12.46 -1.44
N GLU A 397 6.24 12.92 -2.66
CA GLU A 397 5.14 12.56 -3.55
C GLU A 397 5.74 11.88 -4.80
N PHE A 398 5.20 10.73 -5.20
CA PHE A 398 5.73 9.95 -6.34
C PHE A 398 4.62 9.25 -7.14
N SER A 399 4.88 9.02 -8.43
CA SER A 399 3.91 8.48 -9.40
C SER A 399 3.95 6.96 -9.50
N VAL A 400 3.64 6.26 -8.41
CA VAL A 400 3.43 4.80 -8.41
C VAL A 400 1.99 4.54 -7.96
N PRO A 401 1.20 3.78 -8.75
CA PRO A 401 -0.14 3.39 -8.35
C PRO A 401 -0.13 2.61 -7.04
N ALA A 402 -0.90 3.07 -6.07
CA ALA A 402 -1.07 2.40 -4.80
C ALA A 402 -2.53 2.47 -4.35
N ILE A 403 -2.95 1.50 -3.54
CA ILE A 403 -4.19 1.58 -2.78
C ILE A 403 -4.11 2.84 -1.91
N ASP A 404 -5.17 3.62 -1.94
CA ASP A 404 -5.26 4.86 -1.20
C ASP A 404 -5.47 4.58 0.29
N VAL A 405 -4.36 4.53 1.02
CA VAL A 405 -4.33 4.34 2.47
C VAL A 405 -3.78 5.59 3.12
N GLN A 406 -4.56 6.17 4.03
CA GLN A 406 -4.08 7.27 4.89
C GLN A 406 -3.86 6.77 6.30
N GLY A 407 -2.75 7.17 6.90
CA GLY A 407 -2.37 6.75 8.24
C GLY A 407 -2.09 7.92 9.18
N ILE A 408 -2.38 7.74 10.46
CA ILE A 408 -1.95 8.63 11.55
C ILE A 408 -1.25 7.82 12.64
N GLY A 409 -0.41 8.50 13.44
CA GLY A 409 0.26 7.92 14.62
C GLY A 409 -0.67 7.74 15.82
N ALA A 410 -1.77 7.00 15.64
CA ALA A 410 -2.76 6.71 16.65
C ALA A 410 -2.98 5.19 16.77
N GLY A 411 -2.05 4.47 17.41
CA GLY A 411 -2.17 3.05 17.70
C GLY A 411 -2.22 2.78 19.21
N GLY A 412 -2.27 1.50 19.60
CA GLY A 412 -2.30 1.11 21.02
C GLY A 412 -1.12 1.66 21.85
N GLY A 413 0.07 1.73 21.26
CA GLY A 413 1.27 2.29 21.89
C GLY A 413 1.39 3.81 21.80
N SER A 414 0.42 4.54 21.24
CA SER A 414 0.48 6.00 21.18
C SER A 414 0.53 6.58 22.59
N ILE A 415 1.52 7.45 22.83
CA ILE A 415 1.87 7.93 24.16
C ILE A 415 0.95 9.08 24.55
N ALA A 416 0.41 9.02 25.76
CA ALA A 416 -0.33 10.11 26.37
C ALA A 416 0.62 11.06 27.11
N TRP A 417 0.45 12.36 26.90
CA TRP A 417 1.31 13.41 27.49
C TRP A 417 0.53 14.71 27.69
N ILE A 418 1.04 15.61 28.54
CA ILE A 418 0.47 16.94 28.75
C ILE A 418 1.26 17.97 27.91
N ASP A 419 0.57 18.74 27.09
CA ASP A 419 1.18 19.86 26.36
C ASP A 419 1.74 20.89 27.36
N PRO A 420 3.06 21.14 27.39
CA PRO A 420 3.66 21.99 28.42
C PRO A 420 3.20 23.45 28.30
N VAL A 421 2.79 23.89 27.11
CA VAL A 421 2.32 25.25 26.86
C VAL A 421 0.82 25.36 27.07
N ARG A 422 0.05 24.45 26.47
CA ARG A 422 -1.42 24.51 26.49
C ARG A 422 -2.03 23.94 27.77
N GLN A 423 -1.27 23.15 28.53
CA GLN A 423 -1.76 22.42 29.71
C GLN A 423 -3.00 21.57 29.37
N THR A 424 -2.93 20.88 28.23
CA THR A 424 -4.00 19.99 27.73
C THR A 424 -3.47 18.58 27.53
N LEU A 425 -4.29 17.58 27.82
CA LEU A 425 -3.99 16.18 27.51
C LEU A 425 -3.90 15.96 25.99
N ARG A 426 -2.86 15.24 25.55
CA ARG A 426 -2.59 14.86 24.15
C ARG A 426 -2.27 13.37 24.08
N VAL A 427 -2.52 12.77 22.91
CA VAL A 427 -2.18 11.37 22.62
C VAL A 427 -1.51 11.31 21.25
N GLY A 428 -0.34 10.68 21.18
CA GLY A 428 0.51 10.66 19.98
C GLY A 428 1.16 12.03 19.67
N PRO A 429 1.84 12.16 18.52
CA PRO A 429 2.08 11.13 17.51
C PRO A 429 3.19 10.14 17.90
N GLU A 430 3.93 10.41 18.98
CA GLU A 430 4.94 9.47 19.49
C GLU A 430 4.30 8.16 19.96
N SER A 431 4.98 7.06 19.69
CA SER A 431 4.57 5.71 20.11
C SER A 431 5.66 5.07 20.97
N ALA A 432 5.24 4.29 21.97
CA ALA A 432 6.11 3.45 22.79
C ALA A 432 6.57 2.17 22.04
N GLY A 433 5.96 1.87 20.88
CA GLY A 433 6.22 0.64 20.15
C GLY A 433 5.93 -0.60 20.99
N SER A 434 6.77 -1.61 20.83
CA SER A 434 6.71 -2.90 21.55
C SER A 434 7.84 -3.06 22.56
N ASP A 435 8.95 -2.34 22.41
CA ASP A 435 10.12 -2.32 23.30
C ASP A 435 10.62 -0.86 23.43
N PRO A 436 10.51 -0.22 24.62
CA PRO A 436 10.12 -0.81 25.92
C PRO A 436 8.60 -1.04 26.06
N GLY A 437 7.80 -0.60 25.08
CA GLY A 437 6.36 -0.84 25.00
C GLY A 437 5.51 -0.04 26.01
N PRO A 438 4.18 -0.26 26.00
CA PRO A 438 3.27 0.17 27.05
C PRO A 438 3.75 -0.17 28.46
N VAL A 439 3.35 0.64 29.45
CA VAL A 439 3.72 0.41 30.87
C VAL A 439 3.22 -0.96 31.33
N CYS A 440 2.02 -1.34 30.90
CA CYS A 440 1.37 -2.60 31.25
C CYS A 440 2.10 -3.84 30.74
N TYR A 441 3.08 -3.72 29.82
CA TYR A 441 3.89 -4.85 29.38
C TYR A 441 4.98 -5.22 30.39
N GLY A 442 5.31 -4.33 31.34
CA GLY A 442 6.33 -4.60 32.36
C GLY A 442 7.77 -4.66 31.83
N GLN A 443 8.04 -4.15 30.63
CA GLN A 443 9.34 -4.23 29.93
C GLN A 443 10.19 -2.94 30.05
N GLY A 444 9.91 -2.12 31.07
CA GLY A 444 10.64 -0.87 31.32
C GLY A 444 10.00 0.37 30.71
N GLY A 445 8.82 0.26 30.10
CA GLY A 445 8.02 1.39 29.67
C GLY A 445 7.55 2.22 30.87
N THR A 446 7.66 3.55 30.79
CA THR A 446 7.32 4.48 31.88
C THR A 446 6.28 5.54 31.51
N ARG A 447 5.99 5.71 30.22
CA ARG A 447 5.03 6.71 29.72
C ARG A 447 3.72 5.99 29.39
N PRO A 448 2.55 6.44 29.92
CA PRO A 448 1.28 5.78 29.67
C PRO A 448 0.87 5.88 28.20
N THR A 449 0.21 4.83 27.71
CA THR A 449 -0.22 4.67 26.31
C THR A 449 -1.73 4.44 26.18
N LEU A 450 -2.25 4.38 24.95
CA LEU A 450 -3.63 4.01 24.68
C LEU A 450 -3.96 2.58 25.17
N THR A 451 -3.04 1.63 25.03
CA THR A 451 -3.17 0.26 25.56
C THR A 451 -3.24 0.26 27.08
N ASP A 452 -2.44 1.10 27.76
CA ASP A 452 -2.51 1.25 29.22
C ASP A 452 -3.89 1.75 29.66
N ALA A 453 -4.46 2.74 28.95
CA ALA A 453 -5.78 3.25 29.21
C ALA A 453 -6.88 2.20 28.95
N ALA A 454 -6.80 1.47 27.83
CA ALA A 454 -7.74 0.40 27.50
C ALA A 454 -7.72 -0.74 28.54
N LEU A 455 -6.52 -1.13 29.01
CA LEU A 455 -6.38 -2.11 30.08
C LEU A 455 -6.97 -1.59 31.41
N ALA A 456 -6.64 -0.35 31.80
CA ALA A 456 -7.11 0.24 33.05
C ALA A 456 -8.65 0.37 33.12
N LEU A 457 -9.30 0.64 31.97
CA LEU A 457 -10.75 0.71 31.81
C LEU A 457 -11.44 -0.67 31.74
N GLY A 458 -10.67 -1.76 31.66
CA GLY A 458 -11.19 -3.13 31.60
C GLY A 458 -11.53 -3.62 30.19
N TYR A 459 -11.04 -2.97 29.13
CA TYR A 459 -11.28 -3.42 27.75
C TYR A 459 -10.45 -4.65 27.39
N LEU A 460 -9.25 -4.78 27.96
CA LEU A 460 -8.33 -5.89 27.71
C LEU A 460 -8.32 -6.89 28.87
N SER A 461 -8.06 -8.16 28.56
CA SER A 461 -7.82 -9.19 29.56
C SER A 461 -6.46 -9.01 30.23
N THR A 462 -6.35 -9.41 31.50
CA THR A 462 -5.08 -9.42 32.24
C THR A 462 -4.29 -10.71 32.06
N THR A 463 -4.90 -11.78 31.53
CA THR A 463 -4.32 -13.15 31.52
C THR A 463 -4.18 -13.77 30.14
N SER A 464 -4.91 -13.29 29.12
CA SER A 464 -4.96 -13.90 27.78
C SER A 464 -4.30 -13.07 26.67
N PHE A 465 -3.36 -12.17 27.00
CA PHE A 465 -2.74 -11.29 26.01
C PHE A 465 -1.86 -12.07 25.01
N LEU A 466 -2.16 -11.96 23.70
CA LEU A 466 -1.49 -12.62 22.57
C LEU A 466 -1.65 -14.15 22.50
N GLY A 467 -2.66 -14.73 23.13
CA GLY A 467 -3.03 -16.15 22.96
C GLY A 467 -2.08 -17.17 23.63
N ASP A 468 -0.84 -16.81 23.94
CA ASP A 468 0.16 -17.70 24.54
C ASP A 468 -0.07 -17.93 26.06
N GLY A 469 -0.97 -17.18 26.72
CA GLY A 469 -1.32 -17.35 28.14
C GLY A 469 -0.18 -17.08 29.15
N ASP A 470 1.03 -16.85 28.67
CA ASP A 470 2.27 -16.78 29.46
C ASP A 470 2.62 -15.36 29.95
N ARG A 471 1.82 -14.33 29.62
CA ARG A 471 2.12 -12.93 29.98
C ARG A 471 0.94 -12.24 30.67
N GLU A 472 1.08 -12.05 31.97
CA GLU A 472 0.19 -11.18 32.75
C GLU A 472 0.52 -9.71 32.52
N LEU A 473 -0.51 -8.89 32.28
CA LEU A 473 -0.35 -7.44 32.11
C LEU A 473 -0.41 -6.71 33.46
N ASP A 474 0.48 -5.72 33.67
CA ASP A 474 0.53 -4.92 34.91
C ASP A 474 -0.52 -3.80 34.90
N VAL A 475 -1.75 -4.14 35.32
CA VAL A 475 -2.84 -3.17 35.52
C VAL A 475 -2.48 -2.11 36.55
N GLY A 476 -1.73 -2.49 37.60
CA GLY A 476 -1.30 -1.56 38.65
C GLY A 476 -0.34 -0.52 38.11
N GLY A 477 0.61 -0.93 37.28
CA GLY A 477 1.54 -0.06 36.55
C GLY A 477 0.82 0.92 35.63
N ALA A 478 -0.11 0.43 34.81
CA ALA A 478 -0.92 1.28 33.94
C ALA A 478 -1.69 2.35 34.74
N ARG A 479 -2.39 1.96 35.81
CA ARG A 479 -3.15 2.90 36.66
C ARG A 479 -2.26 3.96 37.31
N ARG A 480 -1.10 3.58 37.85
CA ARG A 480 -0.14 4.53 38.45
C ARG A 480 0.35 5.54 37.43
N ALA A 481 0.75 5.08 36.24
CA ALA A 481 1.23 5.98 35.18
C ALA A 481 0.16 6.96 34.71
N LEU A 482 -1.11 6.52 34.63
CA LEU A 482 -2.25 7.37 34.28
C LEU A 482 -2.58 8.38 35.40
N GLU A 483 -2.55 7.96 36.66
CA GLU A 483 -2.72 8.87 37.82
C GLU A 483 -1.65 9.96 37.83
N GLU A 484 -0.38 9.59 37.63
CA GLU A 484 0.75 10.53 37.60
C GLU A 484 0.62 11.54 36.44
N LEU A 485 0.17 11.11 35.27
CA LEU A 485 -0.10 11.99 34.14
C LEU A 485 -1.27 12.96 34.43
N GLY A 486 -2.35 12.45 35.01
CA GLY A 486 -3.58 13.19 35.31
C GLY A 486 -3.45 14.19 36.45
N ALA A 487 -2.53 13.95 37.39
CA ALA A 487 -2.35 14.76 38.60
C ALA A 487 -2.14 16.25 38.30
N GLY A 488 -1.41 16.59 37.22
CA GLY A 488 -1.19 17.98 36.79
C GLY A 488 -2.46 18.71 36.32
N LEU A 489 -3.49 17.97 35.92
CA LEU A 489 -4.78 18.48 35.49
C LEU A 489 -5.89 18.32 36.54
N GLY A 490 -5.57 17.74 37.71
CA GLY A 490 -6.55 17.41 38.74
C GLY A 490 -7.49 16.26 38.34
N LEU A 491 -7.04 15.37 37.45
CA LEU A 491 -7.79 14.20 36.99
C LEU A 491 -7.34 12.95 37.77
N THR A 492 -8.31 12.09 38.07
CA THR A 492 -8.07 10.72 38.57
C THR A 492 -7.55 9.80 37.47
N TRP A 493 -7.02 8.61 37.82
CA TRP A 493 -6.56 7.64 36.80
C TRP A 493 -7.67 7.25 35.80
N ASP A 494 -8.93 7.10 36.21
CA ASP A 494 -10.03 6.68 35.34
C ASP A 494 -10.54 7.80 34.44
N GLU A 495 -10.57 9.04 34.95
CA GLU A 495 -10.81 10.23 34.12
C GLU A 495 -9.72 10.41 33.07
N THR A 496 -8.46 10.20 33.46
CA THR A 496 -7.31 10.30 32.56
C THR A 496 -7.36 9.21 31.51
N ALA A 497 -7.61 7.95 31.90
CA ALA A 497 -7.77 6.84 30.96
C ALA A 497 -8.90 7.09 29.95
N ALA A 498 -10.07 7.52 30.44
CA ALA A 498 -11.19 7.88 29.57
C ALA A 498 -10.86 9.05 28.63
N GLY A 499 -10.11 10.05 29.11
CA GLY A 499 -9.60 11.16 28.31
C GLY A 499 -8.67 10.69 27.18
N VAL A 500 -7.73 9.80 27.49
CA VAL A 500 -6.80 9.21 26.51
C VAL A 500 -7.57 8.48 25.41
N VAL A 501 -8.52 7.61 25.77
CA VAL A 501 -9.35 6.88 24.80
C VAL A 501 -10.17 7.83 23.93
N ARG A 502 -10.87 8.81 24.54
CA ARG A 502 -11.66 9.80 23.78
C ARG A 502 -10.83 10.58 22.76
N ILE A 503 -9.64 11.02 23.15
CA ILE A 503 -8.77 11.79 22.25
C ILE A 503 -8.30 10.92 21.09
N ALA A 504 -7.87 9.69 21.37
CA ALA A 504 -7.43 8.77 20.33
C ALA A 504 -8.56 8.41 19.35
N GLU A 505 -9.73 8.05 19.86
CA GLU A 505 -10.91 7.71 19.04
C GLU A 505 -11.39 8.92 18.23
N ALA A 506 -11.36 10.14 18.78
CA ALA A 506 -11.70 11.35 18.04
C ALA A 506 -10.73 11.62 16.89
N HIS A 507 -9.42 11.40 17.07
CA HIS A 507 -8.45 11.51 15.98
C HIS A 507 -8.69 10.45 14.89
N MET A 508 -9.05 9.22 15.29
CA MET A 508 -9.41 8.15 14.35
C MET A 508 -10.68 8.51 13.56
N ALA A 509 -11.73 8.96 14.25
CA ALA A 509 -12.98 9.41 13.64
C ALA A 509 -12.75 10.55 12.64
N ASP A 510 -11.92 11.53 13.00
CA ASP A 510 -11.61 12.67 12.13
C ASP A 510 -10.87 12.26 10.85
N LEU A 511 -9.94 11.29 10.92
CA LEU A 511 -9.30 10.74 9.72
C LEU A 511 -10.30 10.04 8.81
N VAL A 512 -11.15 9.17 9.36
CA VAL A 512 -12.20 8.48 8.59
C VAL A 512 -13.13 9.50 7.95
N ARG A 513 -13.58 10.50 8.71
CA ARG A 513 -14.43 11.58 8.20
C ARG A 513 -13.77 12.31 7.03
N ARG A 514 -12.50 12.69 7.15
CA ARG A 514 -11.75 13.34 6.06
C ARG A 514 -11.69 12.45 4.82
N MET A 515 -11.47 11.15 4.98
CA MET A 515 -11.41 10.20 3.87
C MET A 515 -12.75 10.04 3.16
N VAL A 516 -13.86 9.98 3.87
CA VAL A 516 -15.17 9.78 3.24
C VAL A 516 -15.73 11.09 2.68
N VAL A 517 -15.71 12.17 3.48
CA VAL A 517 -16.35 13.45 3.11
C VAL A 517 -15.60 14.17 1.98
N SER A 518 -14.27 14.08 1.91
CA SER A 518 -13.50 14.71 0.82
C SER A 518 -13.85 14.14 -0.56
N ARG A 519 -14.48 12.95 -0.59
CA ARG A 519 -14.93 12.25 -1.79
C ARG A 519 -16.42 12.45 -2.08
N GLY A 520 -17.09 13.32 -1.33
CA GLY A 520 -18.51 13.62 -1.52
C GLY A 520 -19.48 12.62 -0.89
N HIS A 521 -18.97 11.70 -0.06
CA HIS A 521 -19.76 10.61 0.53
C HIS A 521 -20.21 10.92 1.96
N ASP A 522 -21.31 10.29 2.38
CA ASP A 522 -21.79 10.29 3.76
C ASP A 522 -21.28 9.03 4.49
N PRO A 523 -20.54 9.15 5.62
CA PRO A 523 -20.09 8.00 6.39
C PRO A 523 -21.20 7.02 6.80
N ARG A 524 -22.44 7.50 6.93
CA ARG A 524 -23.60 6.67 7.33
C ARG A 524 -23.96 5.61 6.30
N ASP A 525 -23.53 5.78 5.05
CA ASP A 525 -23.77 4.83 3.95
C ASP A 525 -22.70 3.71 3.89
N PHE A 526 -21.73 3.72 4.82
CA PHE A 526 -20.61 2.79 4.86
C PHE A 526 -20.70 1.85 6.06
N SER A 527 -20.17 0.63 5.86
CA SER A 527 -19.86 -0.32 6.93
C SER A 527 -18.39 -0.20 7.32
N LEU A 528 -18.06 -0.23 8.61
CA LEU A 528 -16.68 -0.15 9.08
C LEU A 528 -16.09 -1.55 9.25
N PHE A 529 -15.03 -1.89 8.51
CA PHE A 529 -14.29 -3.13 8.71
C PHE A 529 -13.09 -2.84 9.61
N ALA A 530 -13.19 -3.23 10.88
CA ALA A 530 -12.18 -2.93 11.89
C ALA A 530 -11.29 -4.15 12.17
N PHE A 531 -10.00 -3.99 11.92
CA PHE A 531 -8.99 -5.03 12.07
C PHE A 531 -7.69 -4.48 12.66
N GLY A 532 -6.68 -5.32 12.78
CA GLY A 532 -5.52 -5.09 13.63
C GLY A 532 -5.81 -5.47 15.09
N GLY A 533 -4.76 -5.58 15.90
CA GLY A 533 -4.90 -6.05 17.28
C GLY A 533 -5.73 -5.12 18.18
N ALA A 534 -5.69 -3.81 17.91
CA ALA A 534 -6.43 -2.80 18.69
C ALA A 534 -7.70 -2.29 17.96
N GLY A 535 -7.97 -2.76 16.74
CA GLY A 535 -9.12 -2.30 15.95
C GLY A 535 -10.44 -2.58 16.65
N PRO A 536 -10.75 -3.87 16.90
CA PRO A 536 -11.96 -4.28 17.62
C PRO A 536 -12.13 -3.69 19.03
N VAL A 537 -11.04 -3.23 19.65
CA VAL A 537 -11.05 -2.62 20.99
C VAL A 537 -11.66 -1.22 20.96
N HIS A 538 -11.41 -0.45 19.90
CA HIS A 538 -11.78 0.97 19.78
C HIS A 538 -12.86 1.25 18.73
N ALA A 539 -13.15 0.29 17.84
CA ALA A 539 -14.02 0.50 16.67
C ALA A 539 -15.41 1.03 17.02
N ALA A 540 -16.05 0.51 18.06
CA ALA A 540 -17.38 0.96 18.48
C ALA A 540 -17.41 2.44 18.87
N GLY A 541 -16.33 2.95 19.47
CA GLY A 541 -16.21 4.33 19.93
C GLY A 541 -16.19 5.32 18.76
N PHE A 542 -15.24 5.17 17.84
CA PHE A 542 -15.14 6.07 16.69
C PHE A 542 -16.21 5.81 15.62
N ALA A 543 -16.79 4.61 15.53
CA ALA A 543 -17.95 4.35 14.66
C ALA A 543 -19.20 5.09 15.14
N ARG A 544 -19.40 5.19 16.47
CA ARG A 544 -20.50 5.94 17.07
C ARG A 544 -20.40 7.43 16.77
N ASP A 545 -19.21 8.01 16.91
CA ASP A 545 -18.97 9.43 16.62
C ASP A 545 -19.28 9.78 15.15
N LEU A 546 -19.16 8.80 14.25
CA LEU A 546 -19.45 8.93 12.82
C LEU A 546 -20.86 8.44 12.43
N SER A 547 -21.64 7.91 13.38
CA SER A 547 -22.97 7.31 13.13
C SER A 547 -22.97 6.22 12.04
N LEU A 548 -21.91 5.41 11.97
CA LEU A 548 -21.78 4.34 10.96
C LEU A 548 -22.89 3.29 11.12
N ALA A 549 -23.29 2.67 10.01
CA ALA A 549 -24.41 1.72 10.01
C ALA A 549 -24.11 0.47 10.85
N ASN A 550 -22.88 -0.06 10.73
CA ASN A 550 -22.41 -1.22 11.47
C ASN A 550 -20.88 -1.26 11.48
N VAL A 551 -20.34 -2.06 12.41
CA VAL A 551 -18.91 -2.40 12.49
C VAL A 551 -18.75 -3.91 12.28
N VAL A 552 -17.92 -4.30 11.34
CA VAL A 552 -17.55 -5.69 11.05
C VAL A 552 -16.14 -5.95 11.57
N ILE A 553 -16.02 -6.87 12.52
CA ILE A 553 -14.75 -7.45 12.95
C ILE A 553 -14.56 -8.75 12.15
N PRO A 554 -13.59 -8.82 11.24
CA PRO A 554 -13.57 -9.87 10.24
C PRO A 554 -13.06 -11.20 10.79
N ALA A 555 -13.74 -12.29 10.40
CA ALA A 555 -13.29 -13.69 10.54
C ALA A 555 -12.93 -14.13 11.98
N GLY A 556 -13.69 -13.69 13.00
CA GLY A 556 -13.44 -14.03 14.39
C GLY A 556 -12.07 -13.54 14.86
N ASN A 557 -11.16 -14.46 15.22
CA ASN A 557 -9.77 -14.14 15.57
C ASN A 557 -8.92 -13.61 14.38
N GLY A 558 -9.44 -13.69 13.15
CA GLY A 558 -8.77 -13.24 11.93
C GLY A 558 -8.48 -11.74 11.89
N ALA A 559 -9.18 -10.90 12.66
CA ALA A 559 -8.98 -9.45 12.69
C ALA A 559 -7.53 -9.05 13.02
N SER A 560 -6.86 -9.78 13.90
CA SER A 560 -5.48 -9.46 14.32
C SER A 560 -4.41 -9.77 13.26
N VAL A 561 -4.75 -10.59 12.26
CA VAL A 561 -3.89 -11.03 11.15
C VAL A 561 -4.51 -10.71 9.78
N TRP A 562 -5.50 -9.81 9.75
CA TRP A 562 -6.36 -9.59 8.57
C TRP A 562 -5.58 -9.16 7.33
N SER A 563 -4.51 -8.39 7.51
CA SER A 563 -3.64 -8.04 6.39
C SER A 563 -2.92 -9.25 5.81
N ALA A 564 -2.52 -10.24 6.62
CA ALA A 564 -1.94 -11.48 6.13
C ALA A 564 -2.99 -12.33 5.39
N TYR A 565 -4.22 -12.35 5.88
CA TYR A 565 -5.34 -13.00 5.18
C TYR A 565 -5.65 -12.32 3.83
N GLY A 566 -5.64 -10.99 3.77
CA GLY A 566 -5.83 -10.30 2.51
C GLY A 566 -4.67 -10.50 1.53
N VAL A 567 -3.42 -10.55 2.02
CA VAL A 567 -2.27 -11.01 1.23
C VAL A 567 -2.50 -12.42 0.68
N ALA A 568 -3.12 -13.30 1.48
CA ALA A 568 -3.41 -14.68 1.10
C ALA A 568 -4.42 -14.86 -0.03
N THR A 569 -5.33 -13.90 -0.14
CA THR A 569 -6.49 -13.94 -1.03
C THR A 569 -6.38 -12.96 -2.19
N SER A 570 -5.24 -12.27 -2.30
CA SER A 570 -4.97 -11.29 -3.35
C SER A 570 -4.70 -11.95 -4.69
N ASP A 571 -5.24 -11.33 -5.74
CA ASP A 571 -4.97 -11.75 -7.12
C ASP A 571 -3.55 -11.39 -7.55
N ILE A 572 -3.01 -12.16 -8.50
CA ILE A 572 -1.81 -11.74 -9.20
C ILE A 572 -2.23 -10.61 -10.15
N LYS A 573 -1.80 -9.40 -9.84
CA LYS A 573 -2.22 -8.18 -10.51
C LYS A 573 -1.01 -7.35 -10.89
N HIS A 574 -1.02 -6.87 -12.12
CA HIS A 574 -0.03 -5.94 -12.65
C HIS A 574 -0.73 -4.77 -13.32
N VAL A 575 -0.22 -3.57 -13.06
CA VAL A 575 -0.71 -2.33 -13.67
C VAL A 575 0.36 -1.82 -14.62
N TYR A 576 -0.03 -1.61 -15.88
CA TYR A 576 0.80 -1.09 -16.95
C TYR A 576 0.23 0.27 -17.36
N GLU A 577 1.09 1.29 -17.38
CA GLU A 577 0.69 2.64 -17.73
C GLU A 577 1.58 3.22 -18.82
N TYR A 578 0.98 4.03 -19.68
CA TYR A 578 1.69 4.80 -20.70
C TYR A 578 0.97 6.14 -20.91
N SER A 579 1.72 7.24 -20.79
CA SER A 579 1.17 8.58 -20.97
C SER A 579 1.60 9.18 -22.31
N THR A 580 0.61 9.60 -23.09
CA THR A 580 0.78 10.40 -24.31
C THR A 580 -0.50 11.19 -24.55
N VAL A 581 -0.40 12.38 -25.14
CA VAL A 581 -1.55 13.26 -25.36
C VAL A 581 -2.08 13.08 -26.78
N PHE A 582 -3.33 12.65 -26.89
CA PHE A 582 -4.13 12.76 -28.11
C PHE A 582 -5.17 13.88 -27.92
N GLU A 583 -5.20 14.82 -28.87
CA GLU A 583 -6.16 15.92 -28.90
C GLU A 583 -7.26 15.62 -29.93
N GLU A 584 -8.45 16.20 -29.77
CA GLU A 584 -9.51 16.04 -30.77
C GLU A 584 -9.13 16.60 -32.16
N PRO A 585 -9.55 15.93 -33.26
CA PRO A 585 -10.35 14.71 -33.30
C PRO A 585 -9.53 13.48 -32.90
N LEU A 586 -10.08 12.69 -31.97
CA LEU A 586 -9.47 11.43 -31.53
C LEU A 586 -9.68 10.35 -32.60
N ASP A 587 -8.69 9.48 -32.79
CA ASP A 587 -8.76 8.34 -33.72
C ASP A 587 -8.75 7.04 -32.93
N ALA A 588 -9.80 6.23 -33.08
CA ALA A 588 -9.95 4.98 -32.34
C ALA A 588 -8.84 3.97 -32.68
N GLY A 589 -8.35 3.96 -33.93
CA GLY A 589 -7.30 3.07 -34.40
C GLY A 589 -5.93 3.37 -33.77
N GLU A 590 -5.60 4.66 -33.60
CA GLU A 590 -4.39 5.11 -32.91
C GLU A 590 -4.43 4.75 -31.41
N ILE A 591 -5.56 5.01 -30.74
CA ILE A 591 -5.76 4.68 -29.32
C ILE A 591 -5.70 3.15 -29.12
N ALA A 592 -6.36 2.36 -29.97
CA ALA A 592 -6.30 0.90 -29.94
C ALA A 592 -4.87 0.38 -30.18
N ALA A 593 -4.07 1.04 -31.02
CA ALA A 593 -2.68 0.64 -31.26
C ALA A 593 -1.80 0.81 -30.00
N VAL A 594 -2.05 1.82 -29.17
CA VAL A 594 -1.37 2.00 -27.89
C VAL A 594 -1.72 0.86 -26.93
N TYR A 595 -3.00 0.51 -26.79
CA TYR A 595 -3.41 -0.60 -25.93
C TYR A 595 -2.91 -1.97 -26.41
N ARG A 596 -2.83 -2.20 -27.74
CA ARG A 596 -2.20 -3.42 -28.27
C ARG A 596 -0.74 -3.54 -27.87
N ARG A 597 0.00 -2.43 -27.85
CA ARG A 597 1.40 -2.41 -27.40
C ARG A 597 1.51 -2.70 -25.90
N LEU A 598 0.70 -2.05 -25.07
CA LEU A 598 0.63 -2.35 -23.64
C LEU A 598 0.27 -3.82 -23.38
N GLY A 599 -0.70 -4.35 -24.12
CA GLY A 599 -1.11 -5.75 -24.03
C GLY A 599 -0.01 -6.73 -24.47
N ALA A 600 0.86 -6.36 -25.42
CA ALA A 600 2.02 -7.18 -25.79
C ALA A 600 3.05 -7.21 -24.65
N THR A 601 3.40 -6.05 -24.09
CA THR A 601 4.30 -5.94 -22.94
C THR A 601 3.79 -6.72 -21.73
N ALA A 602 2.49 -6.61 -21.43
CA ALA A 602 1.88 -7.34 -20.33
C ALA A 602 1.97 -8.86 -20.51
N ARG A 603 1.73 -9.36 -21.73
CA ARG A 603 1.84 -10.81 -22.03
C ARG A 603 3.28 -11.32 -21.94
N GLU A 604 4.25 -10.53 -22.38
CA GLU A 604 5.68 -10.86 -22.23
C GLU A 604 6.07 -10.98 -20.75
N ARG A 605 5.67 -10.01 -19.91
CA ARG A 605 5.96 -10.06 -18.47
C ARG A 605 5.27 -11.24 -17.76
N LEU A 606 3.99 -11.49 -18.06
CA LEU A 606 3.27 -12.63 -17.50
C LEU A 606 3.96 -13.96 -17.87
N ALA A 607 4.46 -14.08 -19.10
CA ALA A 607 5.19 -15.26 -19.55
C ALA A 607 6.55 -15.42 -18.83
N ASP A 608 7.28 -14.34 -18.59
CA ASP A 608 8.53 -14.34 -17.82
C ASP A 608 8.32 -14.79 -16.37
N GLU A 609 7.15 -14.51 -15.79
CA GLU A 609 6.75 -14.95 -14.45
C GLU A 609 6.10 -16.35 -14.42
N GLY A 610 5.91 -16.99 -15.58
CA GLY A 610 5.24 -18.29 -15.68
C GLY A 610 3.73 -18.24 -15.41
N ILE A 611 3.11 -17.05 -15.47
CA ILE A 611 1.68 -16.86 -15.25
C ILE A 611 0.90 -17.20 -16.53
N PRO A 612 -0.13 -18.08 -16.47
CA PRO A 612 -0.91 -18.44 -17.65
C PRO A 612 -1.73 -17.26 -18.20
N VAL A 613 -1.36 -16.75 -19.38
CA VAL A 613 -2.09 -15.67 -20.06
C VAL A 613 -3.54 -16.04 -20.35
N ALA A 614 -3.83 -17.32 -20.65
CA ALA A 614 -5.18 -17.79 -20.94
C ALA A 614 -6.16 -17.69 -19.75
N GLU A 615 -5.64 -17.65 -18.53
CA GLU A 615 -6.41 -17.53 -17.28
C GLU A 615 -6.31 -16.11 -16.70
N THR A 616 -5.80 -15.16 -17.49
CA THR A 616 -5.59 -13.78 -17.07
C THR A 616 -6.60 -12.87 -17.77
N SER A 617 -7.34 -12.08 -16.99
CA SER A 617 -8.22 -11.04 -17.51
C SER A 617 -7.45 -9.73 -17.75
N PHE A 618 -7.85 -8.98 -18.77
CA PHE A 618 -7.25 -7.71 -19.15
C PHE A 618 -8.33 -6.62 -19.00
N ARG A 619 -8.06 -5.61 -18.16
CA ARG A 619 -8.96 -4.48 -17.92
C ARG A 619 -8.32 -3.20 -18.43
N TYR A 620 -8.97 -2.55 -19.39
CA TYR A 620 -8.47 -1.34 -20.04
C TYR A 620 -9.15 -0.11 -19.45
N GLN A 621 -8.37 0.93 -19.15
CA GLN A 621 -8.85 2.20 -18.64
C GLN A 621 -8.16 3.37 -19.34
N GLY A 622 -8.93 4.41 -19.65
CA GLY A 622 -8.48 5.64 -20.30
C GLY A 622 -8.55 6.81 -19.36
N GLY A 623 -7.44 7.54 -19.21
CA GLY A 623 -7.38 8.82 -18.52
C GLY A 623 -7.71 9.94 -19.50
N LEU A 624 -8.89 10.55 -19.34
CA LEU A 624 -9.39 11.65 -20.17
C LEU A 624 -9.49 12.93 -19.34
N ARG A 625 -9.36 14.08 -20.00
CA ARG A 625 -9.58 15.40 -19.39
C ARG A 625 -10.12 16.40 -20.41
N TYR A 626 -10.72 17.49 -19.95
CA TYR A 626 -11.02 18.61 -20.85
C TYR A 626 -9.74 19.34 -21.24
N ALA A 627 -9.68 19.87 -22.46
CA ALA A 627 -8.47 20.51 -22.97
C ALA A 627 -7.98 21.65 -22.05
N GLY A 628 -6.67 21.68 -21.83
CA GLY A 628 -6.03 22.64 -20.93
C GLY A 628 -6.15 22.34 -19.43
N GLN A 629 -6.85 21.28 -19.03
CA GLN A 629 -6.79 20.77 -17.66
C GLN A 629 -5.47 20.03 -17.39
N LEU A 630 -5.14 19.88 -16.11
CA LEU A 630 -3.94 19.15 -15.69
C LEU A 630 -4.24 17.72 -15.23
N HIS A 631 -5.43 17.48 -14.66
CA HIS A 631 -5.81 16.22 -14.04
C HIS A 631 -6.81 15.47 -14.91
N GLU A 632 -6.59 14.17 -15.01
CA GLU A 632 -7.41 13.20 -15.73
C GLU A 632 -8.40 12.47 -14.84
N VAL A 633 -9.48 11.98 -15.46
CA VAL A 633 -10.46 11.06 -14.89
C VAL A 633 -10.37 9.76 -15.66
N TYR A 634 -10.26 8.64 -14.94
CA TYR A 634 -10.17 7.31 -15.54
C TYR A 634 -11.56 6.72 -15.76
N VAL A 635 -11.78 6.20 -16.97
CA VAL A 635 -12.99 5.44 -17.31
C VAL A 635 -12.63 4.11 -17.96
N ALA A 636 -13.53 3.14 -17.87
CA ALA A 636 -13.36 1.84 -18.52
C ALA A 636 -13.37 2.01 -20.05
N VAL A 637 -12.52 1.23 -20.71
CA VAL A 637 -12.37 1.19 -22.17
C VAL A 637 -12.56 -0.26 -22.62
N PRO A 638 -13.25 -0.52 -23.75
CA PRO A 638 -13.37 -1.86 -24.29
C PRO A 638 -12.03 -2.43 -24.76
N GLU A 639 -12.02 -3.72 -25.12
CA GLU A 639 -10.82 -4.35 -25.65
C GLU A 639 -10.35 -3.67 -26.95
N PRO A 640 -9.03 -3.66 -27.26
CA PRO A 640 -8.50 -2.97 -28.44
C PRO A 640 -9.09 -3.43 -29.78
N GLU A 641 -9.59 -4.66 -29.83
CA GLU A 641 -10.27 -5.26 -30.98
C GLU A 641 -11.71 -4.77 -31.15
N GLU A 642 -12.33 -4.27 -30.08
CA GLU A 642 -13.70 -3.74 -30.02
C GLU A 642 -13.74 -2.20 -30.00
N LEU A 643 -12.60 -1.55 -29.83
CA LEU A 643 -12.48 -0.09 -29.82
C LEU A 643 -12.55 0.49 -31.24
N ASP A 644 -13.76 0.77 -31.70
CA ASP A 644 -14.05 1.56 -32.89
C ASP A 644 -14.48 3.01 -32.57
N GLU A 645 -14.81 3.79 -33.59
CA GLU A 645 -15.24 5.19 -33.42
C GLU A 645 -16.52 5.34 -32.59
N ALA A 646 -17.45 4.37 -32.65
CA ALA A 646 -18.67 4.41 -31.85
C ALA A 646 -18.36 4.12 -30.37
N ALA A 647 -17.54 3.10 -30.12
CA ALA A 647 -17.05 2.78 -28.78
C ALA A 647 -16.26 3.94 -28.15
N LEU A 648 -15.45 4.65 -28.95
CA LEU A 648 -14.71 5.82 -28.48
C LEU A 648 -15.65 6.96 -28.04
N VAL A 649 -16.77 7.17 -28.73
CA VAL A 649 -17.81 8.12 -28.30
C VAL A 649 -18.40 7.71 -26.96
N GLU A 650 -18.71 6.43 -26.76
CA GLU A 650 -19.22 5.92 -25.48
C GLU A 650 -18.22 6.11 -24.33
N VAL A 651 -16.92 5.93 -24.59
CA VAL A 651 -15.84 6.22 -23.63
C VAL A 651 -15.82 7.70 -23.24
N ILE A 652 -15.96 8.61 -24.22
CA ILE A 652 -16.03 10.05 -23.97
C ILE A 652 -17.26 10.40 -23.12
N GLU A 653 -18.43 9.86 -23.46
CA GLU A 653 -19.65 10.09 -22.67
C GLU A 653 -19.55 9.51 -21.24
N ALA A 654 -18.89 8.36 -21.09
CA ALA A 654 -18.59 7.79 -19.77
C ALA A 654 -17.69 8.72 -18.96
N PHE A 655 -16.66 9.31 -19.60
CA PHE A 655 -15.81 10.32 -18.99
C PHE A 655 -16.62 11.53 -18.51
N GLU A 656 -17.52 12.07 -19.32
CA GLU A 656 -18.33 13.23 -18.93
C GLU A 656 -19.22 12.93 -17.72
N ARG A 657 -19.86 11.75 -17.70
CA ARG A 657 -20.68 11.31 -16.56
C ARG A 657 -19.85 11.15 -15.29
N GLU A 658 -18.68 10.52 -15.39
CA GLU A 658 -17.80 10.31 -14.24
C GLU A 658 -17.22 11.64 -13.74
N TYR A 659 -16.87 12.55 -14.65
CA TYR A 659 -16.40 13.89 -14.30
C TYR A 659 -17.45 14.65 -13.48
N GLU A 660 -18.71 14.64 -13.91
CA GLU A 660 -19.80 15.29 -13.16
C GLU A 660 -20.16 14.56 -11.87
N ARG A 661 -19.98 13.24 -11.80
CA ARG A 661 -20.14 12.47 -10.55
C ARG A 661 -19.12 12.93 -9.49
N VAL A 662 -17.86 13.08 -9.88
CA VAL A 662 -16.76 13.44 -8.98
C VAL A 662 -16.78 14.93 -8.61
N PHE A 663 -17.02 15.82 -9.57
CA PHE A 663 -16.89 17.27 -9.36
C PHE A 663 -18.23 18.00 -9.20
N GLY A 664 -19.36 17.33 -9.44
CA GLY A 664 -20.71 17.87 -9.32
C GLY A 664 -21.42 18.03 -10.67
N VAL A 665 -22.74 17.88 -10.67
CA VAL A 665 -23.57 18.00 -11.87
C VAL A 665 -23.40 19.39 -12.52
N GLY A 666 -23.13 19.42 -13.82
CA GLY A 666 -22.93 20.64 -14.60
C GLY A 666 -21.52 21.22 -14.58
N THR A 667 -20.53 20.53 -13.99
CA THR A 667 -19.11 20.93 -14.08
C THR A 667 -18.43 20.47 -15.37
N GLY A 668 -19.08 19.62 -16.17
CA GLY A 668 -18.57 19.18 -17.46
C GLY A 668 -18.40 20.33 -18.46
N PHE A 669 -17.31 20.32 -19.23
CA PHE A 669 -16.98 21.39 -20.17
C PHE A 669 -16.56 20.90 -21.57
N ARG A 670 -17.42 20.11 -22.21
CA ARG A 670 -17.24 19.54 -23.56
C ARG A 670 -16.74 20.53 -24.62
N ARG A 671 -17.16 21.79 -24.52
CA ARG A 671 -16.79 22.87 -25.46
C ARG A 671 -15.29 23.18 -25.48
N ALA A 672 -14.53 22.81 -24.46
CA ALA A 672 -13.06 22.92 -24.48
C ALA A 672 -12.42 21.88 -25.41
N GLY A 673 -13.14 20.82 -25.77
CA GLY A 673 -12.55 19.61 -26.36
C GLY A 673 -12.07 18.65 -25.27
N VAL A 674 -11.80 17.42 -25.67
CA VAL A 674 -11.30 16.36 -24.78
C VAL A 674 -9.91 15.93 -25.22
N GLU A 675 -9.04 15.71 -24.24
CA GLU A 675 -7.71 15.14 -24.43
C GLU A 675 -7.69 13.73 -23.82
N TYR A 676 -7.15 12.77 -24.56
CA TYR A 676 -6.85 11.43 -24.06
C TYR A 676 -5.37 11.39 -23.68
N VAL A 677 -5.06 11.22 -22.39
CA VAL A 677 -3.71 11.53 -21.87
C VAL A 677 -3.00 10.36 -21.21
N ASP A 678 -3.75 9.37 -20.71
CA ASP A 678 -3.16 8.23 -20.02
C ASP A 678 -3.84 6.92 -20.40
N PHE A 679 -3.02 5.89 -20.59
CA PHE A 679 -3.45 4.55 -21.00
C PHE A 679 -3.07 3.60 -19.88
N ARG A 680 -4.07 2.98 -19.25
CA ARG A 680 -3.86 1.99 -18.18
C ARG A 680 -4.40 0.63 -18.60
N LEU A 681 -3.58 -0.40 -18.44
CA LEU A 681 -3.97 -1.80 -18.54
C LEU A 681 -3.70 -2.48 -17.20
N THR A 682 -4.73 -3.07 -16.61
CA THR A 682 -4.58 -3.93 -15.43
C THR A 682 -4.78 -5.38 -15.85
N THR A 683 -3.79 -6.23 -15.63
CA THR A 683 -3.95 -7.69 -15.78
C THR A 683 -4.29 -8.30 -14.43
N VAL A 684 -5.30 -9.16 -14.39
CA VAL A 684 -5.71 -9.87 -13.16
C VAL A 684 -5.80 -11.36 -13.45
N ASN A 685 -4.92 -12.13 -12.83
CA ASN A 685 -5.02 -13.58 -12.76
C ASN A 685 -5.65 -13.92 -11.40
N ALA A 686 -6.91 -14.35 -11.47
CA ALA A 686 -7.72 -14.59 -10.29
C ALA A 686 -7.16 -15.78 -9.53
N VAL A 687 -6.87 -15.54 -8.26
CA VAL A 687 -6.38 -16.57 -7.36
C VAL A 687 -7.61 -17.25 -6.76
N ASP A 688 -7.70 -18.58 -6.83
CA ASP A 688 -8.84 -19.30 -6.23
C ASP A 688 -8.96 -18.94 -4.74
N ARG A 689 -10.17 -18.77 -4.21
CA ARG A 689 -10.45 -18.35 -2.82
C ARG A 689 -11.40 -19.36 -2.20
N PRO A 690 -10.94 -20.27 -1.33
CA PRO A 690 -11.87 -21.16 -0.67
C PRO A 690 -12.78 -20.31 0.24
N PRO A 691 -14.08 -20.65 0.34
CA PRO A 691 -14.95 -19.98 1.29
C PRO A 691 -14.38 -20.13 2.69
N LEU A 692 -14.38 -19.02 3.45
CA LEU A 692 -13.95 -19.01 4.85
C LEU A 692 -14.78 -20.03 5.64
N GLN A 693 -14.14 -21.13 6.04
CA GLN A 693 -14.72 -22.05 7.01
C GLN A 693 -14.17 -21.71 8.38
N HIS A 694 -15.08 -21.40 9.30
CA HIS A 694 -14.76 -21.19 10.70
C HIS A 694 -15.44 -22.27 11.52
N ASP A 695 -14.68 -22.88 12.43
CA ASP A 695 -15.25 -23.80 13.39
C ASP A 695 -16.31 -23.07 14.22
N VAL A 696 -17.48 -23.70 14.30
CA VAL A 696 -18.57 -23.26 15.14
C VAL A 696 -18.32 -23.88 16.50
N GLY A 697 -18.10 -23.06 17.53
CA GLY A 697 -18.03 -23.57 18.88
C GLY A 697 -19.37 -24.19 19.30
N ASP A 698 -19.33 -25.37 19.92
CA ASP A 698 -20.50 -26.08 20.47
C ASP A 698 -20.64 -25.87 22.00
N GLY A 699 -19.83 -24.97 22.58
CA GLY A 699 -19.63 -24.85 24.02
C GLY A 699 -20.31 -23.64 24.69
N PRO A 700 -20.32 -23.57 26.04
CA PRO A 700 -20.72 -22.37 26.75
C PRO A 700 -19.68 -21.27 26.55
N ALA A 701 -20.05 -20.22 25.83
CA ALA A 701 -19.13 -19.11 25.52
C ALA A 701 -18.80 -18.21 26.72
N ALA A 702 -19.61 -18.19 27.78
CA ALA A 702 -19.41 -17.28 28.91
C ALA A 702 -18.22 -17.70 29.80
N ARG A 703 -17.26 -16.79 30.02
CA ARG A 703 -16.07 -17.01 30.86
C ARG A 703 -16.15 -16.36 32.26
N GLY A 704 -17.07 -15.42 32.45
CA GLY A 704 -17.26 -14.71 33.73
C GLY A 704 -17.72 -13.27 33.54
N GLU A 705 -17.45 -12.41 34.51
CA GLU A 705 -17.72 -10.97 34.44
C GLU A 705 -16.49 -10.16 34.84
N ARG A 706 -16.33 -8.94 34.31
CA ARG A 706 -15.39 -7.93 34.82
C ARG A 706 -16.03 -6.55 34.88
N LEU A 707 -15.46 -5.69 35.73
CA LEU A 707 -15.79 -4.27 35.73
C LEU A 707 -15.17 -3.59 34.52
N VAL A 708 -16.02 -2.96 33.70
CA VAL A 708 -15.63 -2.20 32.51
C VAL A 708 -16.18 -0.78 32.61
N ARG A 709 -15.37 0.19 32.21
CA ARG A 709 -15.74 1.61 32.18
C ARG A 709 -15.87 2.06 30.73
N PHE A 710 -17.10 2.11 30.22
CA PHE A 710 -17.38 2.44 28.82
C PHE A 710 -17.34 3.96 28.57
N VAL A 711 -16.51 4.39 27.63
CA VAL A 711 -16.32 5.80 27.29
C VAL A 711 -17.44 6.29 26.37
N GLY A 712 -17.92 7.53 26.61
CA GLY A 712 -18.82 8.25 25.70
C GLY A 712 -20.33 7.96 25.83
N LEU A 713 -20.76 7.30 26.91
CA LEU A 713 -22.18 7.00 27.17
C LEU A 713 -22.96 8.10 27.92
N GLY A 714 -22.33 9.24 28.22
CA GLY A 714 -22.99 10.34 28.95
C GLY A 714 -22.10 11.59 29.08
N PRO A 715 -22.68 12.74 29.46
CA PRO A 715 -21.97 14.01 29.53
C PRO A 715 -21.04 14.10 30.75
N GLY A 716 -19.74 14.27 30.48
CA GLY A 716 -18.83 15.07 31.30
C GLY A 716 -18.18 14.48 32.56
N SER A 717 -18.54 13.25 33.00
CA SER A 717 -17.91 12.60 34.17
C SER A 717 -17.15 11.33 33.80
N ALA A 718 -16.30 10.86 34.74
CA ALA A 718 -15.65 9.55 34.64
C ALA A 718 -16.71 8.46 34.39
N PRO A 719 -16.48 7.54 33.44
CA PRO A 719 -17.41 6.43 33.21
C PRO A 719 -17.48 5.53 34.43
N GLU A 720 -18.70 5.29 34.93
CA GLU A 720 -18.94 4.36 36.05
C GLU A 720 -18.59 2.92 35.64
N PRO A 721 -18.05 2.10 36.56
CA PRO A 721 -17.75 0.71 36.27
C PRO A 721 -19.04 -0.12 36.19
N ILE A 722 -19.22 -0.85 35.09
CA ILE A 722 -20.35 -1.75 34.86
C ILE A 722 -19.85 -3.19 34.93
N SER A 723 -20.54 -4.06 35.68
CA SER A 723 -20.27 -5.51 35.64
C SER A 723 -20.65 -6.03 34.25
N THR A 724 -19.65 -6.49 33.52
CA THR A 724 -19.76 -6.80 32.09
C THR A 724 -19.41 -8.25 31.84
N PRO A 725 -20.33 -9.04 31.26
CA PRO A 725 -20.08 -10.42 30.86
C PRO A 725 -18.91 -10.54 29.88
N GLN A 726 -18.10 -11.58 30.08
CA GLN A 726 -16.99 -11.95 29.22
C GLN A 726 -17.32 -13.22 28.46
N TYR A 727 -17.01 -13.24 27.17
CA TYR A 727 -17.21 -14.38 26.30
C TYR A 727 -15.90 -14.81 25.64
N ASP A 728 -15.75 -16.11 25.46
CA ASP A 728 -14.77 -16.73 24.57
C ASP A 728 -15.26 -16.63 23.13
N GLY A 729 -14.61 -15.81 22.32
CA GLY A 729 -15.02 -15.53 20.94
C GLY A 729 -15.04 -16.76 20.03
N ASP A 730 -14.12 -17.70 20.24
CA ASP A 730 -14.00 -18.91 19.40
C ASP A 730 -15.10 -19.94 19.75
N ALA A 731 -15.60 -19.90 20.99
CA ALA A 731 -16.65 -20.80 21.46
C ALA A 731 -18.07 -20.33 21.09
N ILE A 732 -18.26 -19.11 20.58
CA ILE A 732 -19.59 -18.56 20.28
C ILE A 732 -20.14 -19.18 19.00
N PRO A 733 -21.36 -19.75 18.96
CA PRO A 733 -21.93 -20.29 17.73
C PRO A 733 -22.26 -19.22 16.68
N ALA A 734 -22.30 -19.58 15.40
CA ALA A 734 -22.77 -18.69 14.34
C ALA A 734 -24.25 -18.28 14.58
N ALA A 735 -24.63 -17.10 14.10
CA ALA A 735 -25.91 -16.44 14.31
C ALA A 735 -26.26 -16.09 15.77
N THR A 736 -25.35 -16.32 16.73
CA THR A 736 -25.54 -15.91 18.13
C THR A 736 -25.54 -14.39 18.24
N ARG A 737 -26.53 -13.86 18.96
CA ARG A 737 -26.63 -12.44 19.31
C ARG A 737 -26.19 -12.23 20.76
N ILE A 738 -25.44 -11.17 21.00
CA ILE A 738 -24.91 -10.78 22.30
C ILE A 738 -25.25 -9.32 22.51
N ALA A 739 -26.20 -9.07 23.41
CA ALA A 739 -26.55 -7.71 23.82
C ALA A 739 -25.41 -7.10 24.63
N GLY A 740 -25.10 -5.83 24.39
CA GLY A 740 -24.18 -5.07 25.22
C GLY A 740 -24.78 -4.71 26.59
N PRO A 741 -23.94 -4.38 27.59
CA PRO A 741 -22.48 -4.40 27.54
C PRO A 741 -21.92 -5.82 27.55
N ALA A 742 -20.90 -6.08 26.74
CA ALA A 742 -20.19 -7.35 26.72
C ALA A 742 -18.74 -7.16 26.27
N VAL A 743 -17.87 -8.10 26.67
CA VAL A 743 -16.53 -8.23 26.11
C VAL A 743 -16.36 -9.62 25.52
N ILE A 744 -15.99 -9.69 24.24
CA ILE A 744 -15.68 -10.95 23.55
C ILE A 744 -14.16 -11.02 23.38
N GLU A 745 -13.53 -11.96 24.06
CA GLU A 745 -12.09 -12.20 23.99
C GLU A 745 -11.75 -13.16 22.86
N LEU A 746 -10.77 -12.76 22.04
CA LEU A 746 -10.18 -13.58 21.00
C LEU A 746 -8.67 -13.69 21.28
N PRO A 747 -7.98 -14.74 20.83
CA PRO A 747 -6.55 -14.90 21.10
C PRO A 747 -5.68 -13.68 20.71
N GLY A 748 -6.01 -13.01 19.60
CA GLY A 748 -5.25 -11.87 19.07
C GLY A 748 -5.86 -10.49 19.30
N THR A 749 -7.06 -10.38 19.85
CA THR A 749 -7.77 -9.08 20.02
C THR A 749 -8.94 -9.18 21.01
N THR A 750 -9.64 -8.08 21.25
CA THR A 750 -10.83 -8.06 22.11
C THR A 750 -11.91 -7.20 21.46
N VAL A 751 -13.10 -7.75 21.28
CA VAL A 751 -14.26 -7.00 20.78
C VAL A 751 -14.99 -6.40 21.97
N VAL A 752 -15.00 -5.07 22.04
CA VAL A 752 -15.71 -4.32 23.10
C VAL A 752 -17.10 -3.97 22.60
N VAL A 753 -18.13 -4.55 23.20
CA VAL A 753 -19.54 -4.30 22.87
C VAL A 753 -20.09 -3.34 23.92
N GLY A 754 -20.25 -2.07 23.55
CA GLY A 754 -20.84 -1.05 24.41
C GLY A 754 -22.31 -1.34 24.75
N PRO A 755 -22.86 -0.75 25.83
CA PRO A 755 -24.29 -0.84 26.16
C PRO A 755 -25.24 -0.40 25.03
N ASP A 756 -24.77 0.45 24.13
CA ASP A 756 -25.49 0.95 22.96
C ASP A 756 -25.30 0.08 21.69
N TYR A 757 -24.71 -1.11 21.82
CA TYR A 757 -24.47 -2.03 20.72
C TYR A 757 -25.00 -3.45 21.01
N GLU A 758 -25.35 -4.15 19.93
CA GLU A 758 -25.53 -5.61 19.89
C GLU A 758 -24.48 -6.20 18.94
N ALA A 759 -23.86 -7.31 19.35
CA ALA A 759 -22.95 -8.08 18.50
C ALA A 759 -23.65 -9.33 17.96
N THR A 760 -23.45 -9.65 16.68
CA THR A 760 -23.89 -10.90 16.05
C THR A 760 -22.71 -11.63 15.43
N ARG A 761 -22.54 -12.93 15.70
CA ARG A 761 -21.55 -13.76 14.98
C ARG A 761 -22.13 -14.16 13.62
N HIS A 762 -21.58 -13.62 12.54
CA HIS A 762 -21.99 -13.92 11.17
C HIS A 762 -21.53 -15.33 10.74
N VAL A 763 -22.12 -15.89 9.69
CA VAL A 763 -21.76 -17.22 9.14
C VAL A 763 -20.33 -17.27 8.59
N THR A 764 -19.74 -16.12 8.27
CA THR A 764 -18.33 -15.97 7.89
C THR A 764 -17.39 -15.95 9.10
N GLY A 765 -17.88 -16.21 10.32
CA GLY A 765 -17.11 -16.08 11.57
C GLY A 765 -16.91 -14.64 12.05
N SER A 766 -17.19 -13.63 11.22
CA SER A 766 -17.08 -12.22 11.57
C SER A 766 -18.05 -11.82 12.70
N PHE A 767 -17.64 -10.91 13.58
CA PHE A 767 -18.58 -10.27 14.52
C PHE A 767 -19.10 -8.97 13.91
N VAL A 768 -20.41 -8.79 13.87
CA VAL A 768 -21.07 -7.58 13.37
C VAL A 768 -21.67 -6.84 14.55
N LEU A 769 -21.17 -5.65 14.84
CA LEU A 769 -21.73 -4.74 15.84
C LEU A 769 -22.73 -3.81 15.16
N THR A 770 -23.94 -3.77 15.69
CA THR A 770 -25.00 -2.85 15.25
C THR A 770 -25.39 -1.96 16.43
N GLN A 771 -25.45 -0.65 16.20
CA GLN A 771 -25.87 0.27 17.24
C GLN A 771 -27.36 0.09 17.52
N VAL A 772 -27.72 -0.13 18.79
CA VAL A 772 -29.10 -0.24 19.24
C VAL A 772 -29.64 1.18 19.37
N ARG A 773 -30.38 1.65 18.37
CA ARG A 773 -31.07 2.94 18.45
C ARG A 773 -32.29 2.79 19.36
N ASP A 774 -32.32 3.51 20.48
CA ASP A 774 -33.53 3.63 21.30
C ASP A 774 -34.67 4.15 20.43
N GLN A 775 -35.71 3.33 20.25
CA GLN A 775 -36.95 3.73 19.57
C GLN A 775 -37.74 4.82 20.34
N GLU A 776 -37.26 5.28 21.49
CA GLU A 776 -37.92 6.31 22.31
C GLU A 776 -37.39 7.75 22.09
N ALA A 777 -36.30 7.96 21.34
CA ALA A 777 -35.81 9.32 21.08
C ALA A 777 -36.44 10.00 19.84
N THR A 778 -37.40 9.35 19.17
CA THR A 778 -38.14 9.91 18.01
C THR A 778 -39.66 9.98 18.27
N ARG A 779 -40.05 10.58 19.40
CA ARG A 779 -41.42 11.06 19.63
C ARG A 779 -41.44 12.47 20.20
#